data_AF-A0A5E5AKZ9-F1
#
_entry.id   AF-A0A5E5AKZ9-F1
#
_cell.length_a   1.000
_cell.length_b   1.000
_cell.length_c   1.000
_cell.angle_alpha   90.00
_cell.angle_beta   90.00
_cell.angle_gamma   90.00
#
_symmetry.space_group_name_H-M   'P 1'
#
loop_
_entity.id
_entity.type
_entity.pdbx_description
1 polymer ?
#
loop_
_entity_poly.entity_id
_entity_poly.type
_entity_poly.pdbx_seq_one_letter_code
_entity_poly.pdbx_strand_id
1 'polypeptide(L)'
;MQKNHPKSNVLRQTKICVAAAAVVTAVLPVYVQAQAAPQQLAQWEVSRNDRISEIENVIGDLRNDIDKARVTSRFADKIDIQLAWVKTVIADAAGNEDREKSFKYLASSIADELKIEDALLTDAGREQKRALSTLKQKLDEAAAAAGAGRQADVDRAQKALETEVAKHARFLADSEQAFDALKRKARLLATKRDRVQGVTSDAELNGLTNTRQLRATTSNVEALGGALTWSDKHLTNFMGADATTDTHNALGKDSILEFTRRSGDESDAIAGTSGARDVGTLHVRRSADHDVRVDGGTLNIHREIGGEGRLGITVGKGGMLHFADGGIGVSSDAKDVTLWAGRSEKGSPEGGAIEFGKHTSAGTATIILRKGGSLHFAEGANAGVSEIDISPGASATFHSANAAVASIQNDGTLTLEAGSKAGRADIVNESGGLATFRDADLQRAELVNLGTTHLEQTQGGSATLINGVDGHVDVLDSDLQQLGLANVGLVTLRGNTQASDAQIEMLGGKLNIADVEAQAPGRKAEKTLSIGSLSGIGQVVTGDTKLVLGERNEDDRFDGEIVRKDVSSGDTSNALRSATKSSTQAAAATGSDVVKAGTGNLTLGGDQSGVASLRIESGSVTAAHAKALGSGTVTVTDKGAVTLASDVDGVNHIDNAGRIDLGTNKLAVQKYTSKAGAKIRSHVSRVGDNVASGAIQVSEDSDFTNTAIDVTVANDITLADVQDKLGVVSVAEGKTAKLGKVTIGSIVGGKTEDPTDPTDPTTTTDPTDPTGPSDPSGVITSQNVVQYLATDGNYSANERAVLASVNGVTVGDLTSGRIGGRVLSEMALQAAGSDEQRRSASLLSGESLVNNALTAQGATTAFQRGMQSRMLAGGAMFDDKTANGANADSHGIAGWASFSGGNTSQRGDALSFDVRGIDGAIGVDKRIGSNTVVGASVGMGNQNSKAKGMPGESKINSVSVGLYGSHLNDANIFVGGGVSYTNHSVTTDRTVAARNASARLSGKTSGNTFGAFGEIGKRLDVAGFNVDPSVGVRLASTRLNAFDETNRDGAGNDGLKVGAQSQTSARSVLGVRLSRDVINFDGGKVTPMLRLAYEHEFGNTQTSLTNSLYGAPRAFNVKGAKLGRDVFTADLGVDLQLKKRLNVHVGGNVSVRQGESALGGGISAKYRF
;
A
#
# COMPACT_ATOMS: atom_id res chain seq x y z
N MET A 1 21.11 -28.80 -9.00
CA MET A 1 19.79 -28.37 -9.50
C MET A 1 19.74 -26.84 -9.46
N GLN A 2 19.32 -26.22 -10.58
CA GLN A 2 19.01 -24.81 -10.87
C GLN A 2 19.45 -23.74 -9.85
N LYS A 3 20.50 -22.94 -10.10
CA LYS A 3 20.57 -21.70 -10.92
C LYS A 3 19.51 -20.63 -10.60
N ASN A 4 19.91 -19.67 -9.76
CA ASN A 4 19.46 -18.28 -9.77
C ASN A 4 20.45 -17.45 -10.62
N HIS A 5 19.96 -16.66 -11.56
CA HIS A 5 20.71 -15.65 -12.32
C HIS A 5 20.36 -14.25 -11.81
N PRO A 6 21.32 -13.32 -11.74
CA PRO A 6 21.04 -11.90 -11.92
C PRO A 6 21.58 -11.36 -13.26
N LYS A 7 20.77 -10.43 -13.77
CA LYS A 7 20.85 -9.50 -14.90
C LYS A 7 22.24 -9.03 -15.36
N SER A 8 22.43 -8.93 -16.67
CA SER A 8 22.89 -7.70 -17.36
C SER A 8 22.90 -7.91 -18.88
N ASN A 9 22.16 -7.06 -19.59
CA ASN A 9 22.21 -6.94 -21.05
C ASN A 9 23.36 -6.01 -21.45
N VAL A 10 23.97 -6.30 -22.61
CA VAL A 10 24.52 -5.36 -23.63
C VAL A 10 25.90 -5.79 -24.18
N LEU A 11 25.96 -5.83 -25.53
CA LEU A 11 27.10 -5.76 -26.49
C LEU A 11 27.95 -7.00 -26.84
N ARG A 12 27.81 -7.46 -28.11
CA ARG A 12 28.85 -7.58 -29.19
C ARG A 12 28.37 -8.59 -30.27
N GLN A 13 28.14 -8.30 -31.56
CA GLN A 13 29.05 -7.86 -32.64
C GLN A 13 30.35 -8.73 -32.69
N THR A 14 30.80 -9.43 -33.75
CA THR A 14 30.66 -9.34 -35.22
C THR A 14 31.45 -10.53 -35.84
N LYS A 15 31.18 -10.93 -37.10
CA LYS A 15 32.14 -11.12 -38.24
C LYS A 15 31.79 -12.31 -39.17
N ILE A 16 31.29 -12.07 -40.41
CA ILE A 16 32.00 -11.79 -41.71
C ILE A 16 32.32 -13.13 -42.42
N CYS A 17 32.09 -13.41 -43.71
CA CYS A 17 32.11 -12.68 -45.01
C CYS A 17 31.29 -13.53 -46.03
N VAL A 18 30.76 -13.06 -47.17
CA VAL A 18 31.49 -12.71 -48.42
C VAL A 18 30.57 -11.97 -49.43
N ALA A 19 31.07 -10.83 -49.93
CA ALA A 19 30.98 -10.19 -51.28
C ALA A 19 29.61 -9.92 -51.96
N ALA A 20 29.40 -8.86 -52.77
CA ALA A 20 30.14 -7.64 -53.14
C ALA A 20 29.18 -6.69 -53.92
N ALA A 21 29.61 -5.45 -54.07
CA ALA A 21 28.92 -4.24 -54.53
C ALA A 21 28.67 -4.08 -56.05
N ALA A 22 27.71 -3.22 -56.44
CA ALA A 22 27.82 -2.08 -57.39
C ALA A 22 26.40 -1.61 -57.84
N VAL A 23 25.97 -0.37 -57.54
CA VAL A 23 26.01 0.87 -58.35
C VAL A 23 24.99 0.95 -59.52
N VAL A 24 24.25 2.07 -59.48
CA VAL A 24 23.21 2.60 -60.38
C VAL A 24 23.65 2.76 -61.84
N THR A 25 22.77 2.49 -62.81
CA THR A 25 22.49 3.34 -64.00
C THR A 25 21.24 2.83 -64.75
N ALA A 26 20.51 3.79 -65.30
CA ALA A 26 19.25 3.63 -66.02
C ALA A 26 19.41 3.04 -67.43
N VAL A 27 18.47 2.18 -67.86
CA VAL A 27 18.08 2.01 -69.28
C VAL A 27 16.59 1.67 -69.33
N LEU A 28 15.86 2.40 -70.17
CA LEU A 28 14.45 2.23 -70.54
C LEU A 28 14.15 0.80 -71.04
N PRO A 29 13.02 0.17 -70.64
CA PRO A 29 12.41 -0.87 -71.45
C PRO A 29 11.53 -0.22 -72.51
N VAL A 30 11.96 -0.38 -73.75
CA VAL A 30 11.12 -0.27 -74.94
C VAL A 30 9.82 -1.03 -74.70
N TYR A 31 8.70 -0.31 -74.77
CA TYR A 31 7.37 -0.89 -74.85
C TYR A 31 7.32 -1.83 -76.05
N VAL A 32 7.32 -3.13 -75.79
CA VAL A 32 6.78 -4.09 -76.74
C VAL A 32 5.28 -3.83 -76.75
N GLN A 33 4.78 -3.30 -77.86
CA GLN A 33 3.36 -3.26 -78.18
C GLN A 33 2.84 -4.70 -78.23
N ALA A 34 2.41 -5.21 -77.08
CA ALA A 34 1.33 -6.18 -77.06
C ALA A 34 0.06 -5.38 -77.39
N GLN A 35 -0.57 -5.68 -78.54
CA GLN A 35 -1.97 -5.32 -78.77
C GLN A 35 -2.79 -5.96 -77.64
N ALA A 36 -2.99 -5.20 -76.56
CA ALA A 36 -4.01 -5.48 -75.58
C ALA A 36 -5.35 -5.34 -76.30
N ALA A 37 -6.05 -6.46 -76.45
CA ALA A 37 -7.47 -6.45 -76.73
C ALA A 37 -8.14 -5.44 -75.79
N PRO A 38 -9.10 -4.62 -76.27
CA PRO A 38 -9.78 -3.66 -75.42
C PRO A 38 -10.34 -4.39 -74.21
N GLN A 39 -9.84 -4.07 -73.01
CA GLN A 39 -10.48 -4.51 -71.78
C GLN A 39 -11.89 -3.94 -71.81
N GLN A 40 -12.87 -4.84 -71.80
CA GLN A 40 -14.28 -4.49 -71.74
C GLN A 40 -14.47 -3.70 -70.44
N LEU A 41 -14.80 -2.40 -70.57
CA LEU A 41 -15.05 -1.53 -69.42
C LEU A 41 -16.10 -2.20 -68.51
N ALA A 42 -15.87 -2.12 -67.20
CA ALA A 42 -16.88 -2.62 -66.26
C ALA A 42 -18.17 -1.79 -66.40
N GLN A 43 -19.33 -2.41 -66.18
CA GLN A 43 -20.63 -1.77 -66.41
C GLN A 43 -20.82 -0.43 -65.66
N TRP A 44 -20.20 -0.30 -64.48
CA TRP A 44 -20.21 0.94 -63.70
C TRP A 44 -19.37 2.06 -64.34
N GLU A 45 -18.24 1.73 -64.98
CA GLU A 45 -17.41 2.71 -65.71
C GLU A 45 -18.14 3.25 -66.93
N VAL A 46 -18.88 2.38 -67.63
CA VAL A 46 -19.76 2.77 -68.74
C VAL A 46 -20.83 3.74 -68.26
N SER A 47 -21.55 3.37 -67.20
CA SER A 47 -22.62 4.22 -66.62
C SER A 47 -22.12 5.57 -66.13
N ARG A 48 -20.93 5.62 -65.51
CA ARG A 48 -20.25 6.85 -65.10
C ARG A 48 -19.91 7.72 -66.31
N ASN A 49 -19.26 7.15 -67.33
CA ASN A 49 -18.82 7.89 -68.51
C ASN A 49 -20.00 8.42 -69.33
N ASP A 50 -21.05 7.62 -69.52
CA ASP A 50 -22.29 8.04 -70.19
C ASP A 50 -22.91 9.25 -69.50
N ARG A 51 -22.96 9.22 -68.16
CA ARG A 51 -23.46 10.34 -67.36
C ARG A 51 -22.59 11.60 -67.48
N ILE A 52 -21.27 11.46 -67.52
CA ILE A 52 -20.36 12.61 -67.75
C ILE A 52 -20.63 13.21 -69.13
N SER A 53 -20.72 12.39 -70.17
CA SER A 53 -21.00 12.84 -71.53
C SER A 53 -22.37 13.53 -71.64
N GLU A 54 -23.40 13.01 -70.98
CA GLU A 54 -24.71 13.66 -70.89
C GLU A 54 -24.60 15.08 -70.29
N ILE A 55 -23.90 15.22 -69.16
CA ILE A 55 -23.72 16.52 -68.49
C ILE A 55 -22.89 17.48 -69.37
N GLU A 56 -21.84 16.99 -70.03
CA GLU A 56 -20.98 17.80 -70.90
C GLU A 56 -21.73 18.34 -72.12
N ASN A 57 -22.61 17.53 -72.72
CA ASN A 57 -23.49 17.97 -73.81
C ASN A 57 -24.40 19.12 -73.35
N VAL A 58 -25.05 18.99 -72.18
CA VAL A 58 -25.91 20.06 -71.62
C VAL A 58 -25.10 21.32 -71.27
N ILE A 59 -23.87 21.19 -70.78
CA ILE A 59 -22.96 22.33 -70.56
C ILE A 59 -22.63 23.02 -71.89
N GLY A 60 -22.42 22.24 -72.97
CA GLY A 60 -22.20 22.74 -74.31
C GLY A 60 -23.32 23.65 -74.80
N ASP A 61 -24.57 23.18 -74.72
CA ASP A 61 -25.76 23.94 -75.12
C ASP A 61 -25.91 25.23 -74.29
N LEU A 62 -25.70 25.13 -72.96
CA LEU A 62 -25.85 26.24 -72.04
C LEU A 62 -24.83 27.38 -72.26
N ARG A 63 -23.65 27.09 -72.81
CA ARG A 63 -22.64 28.15 -73.13
C ARG A 63 -23.20 29.17 -74.11
N ASN A 64 -23.92 28.72 -75.13
CA ASN A 64 -24.54 29.60 -76.12
C ASN A 64 -25.58 30.53 -75.48
N ASP A 65 -26.44 29.97 -74.62
CA ASP A 65 -27.46 30.74 -73.90
C ASP A 65 -26.84 31.77 -72.94
N ILE A 66 -25.76 31.39 -72.24
CA ILE A 66 -24.99 32.30 -71.36
C ILE A 66 -24.39 33.46 -72.17
N ASP A 67 -23.81 33.18 -73.34
CA ASP A 67 -23.23 34.22 -74.19
C ASP A 67 -24.30 35.20 -74.69
N LYS A 68 -25.46 34.71 -75.15
CA LYS A 68 -26.60 35.55 -75.55
C LYS A 68 -27.18 36.37 -74.40
N ALA A 69 -27.32 35.78 -73.22
CA ALA A 69 -27.80 36.48 -72.02
C ALA A 69 -26.81 37.55 -71.55
N ARG A 70 -25.49 37.29 -71.63
CA ARG A 70 -24.44 38.29 -71.34
C ARG A 70 -24.53 39.48 -72.29
N VAL A 71 -24.70 39.22 -73.59
CA VAL A 71 -24.86 40.28 -74.60
C VAL A 71 -26.14 41.07 -74.35
N THR A 72 -27.24 40.39 -74.02
CA THR A 72 -28.54 41.03 -73.71
C THR A 72 -28.48 41.89 -72.44
N SER A 73 -27.81 41.43 -71.38
CA SER A 73 -27.61 42.21 -70.15
C SER A 73 -26.76 43.46 -70.41
N ARG A 74 -25.70 43.38 -71.22
CA ARG A 74 -24.93 44.58 -71.64
C ARG A 74 -25.75 45.54 -72.48
N PHE A 75 -26.59 45.03 -73.37
CA PHE A 75 -27.53 45.85 -74.13
C PHE A 75 -28.52 46.56 -73.19
N ALA A 76 -29.05 45.85 -72.20
CA ALA A 76 -29.95 46.42 -71.19
C ALA A 76 -29.30 47.50 -70.33
N ASP A 77 -28.04 47.31 -69.91
CA ASP A 77 -27.27 48.27 -69.12
C ASP A 77 -27.08 49.60 -69.86
N LYS A 78 -26.66 49.51 -71.12
CA LYS A 78 -26.55 50.70 -71.98
C LYS A 78 -27.88 51.43 -72.14
N ILE A 79 -28.98 50.70 -72.31
CA ILE A 79 -30.32 51.30 -72.41
C ILE A 79 -30.74 51.94 -71.09
N ASP A 80 -30.45 51.32 -69.95
CA ASP A 80 -30.75 51.89 -68.63
C ASP A 80 -30.01 53.22 -68.39
N ILE A 81 -28.73 53.29 -68.80
CA ILE A 81 -27.96 54.55 -68.81
C ILE A 81 -28.68 55.61 -69.66
N GLN A 82 -29.14 55.26 -70.87
CA GLN A 82 -29.89 56.20 -71.72
C GLN A 82 -31.21 56.63 -71.07
N LEU A 83 -31.96 55.71 -70.45
CA LEU A 83 -33.22 56.02 -69.75
C LEU A 83 -32.98 56.94 -68.55
N ALA A 84 -31.88 56.77 -67.82
CA ALA A 84 -31.49 57.66 -66.73
C ALA A 84 -31.21 59.08 -67.25
N TRP A 85 -30.51 59.20 -68.38
CA TRP A 85 -30.27 60.50 -69.02
C TRP A 85 -31.57 61.15 -69.51
N VAL A 86 -32.49 60.37 -70.11
CA VAL A 86 -33.82 60.86 -70.48
C VAL A 86 -34.55 61.43 -69.26
N LYS A 87 -34.55 60.72 -68.12
CA LYS A 87 -35.16 61.21 -66.87
C LYS A 87 -34.50 62.50 -66.37
N THR A 88 -33.17 62.61 -66.46
CA THR A 88 -32.45 63.84 -66.07
C THR A 88 -32.85 65.02 -66.95
N VAL A 89 -32.91 64.85 -68.27
CA VAL A 89 -33.31 65.92 -69.21
C VAL A 89 -34.77 66.34 -69.00
N ILE A 90 -35.64 65.40 -68.64
CA ILE A 90 -37.04 65.63 -68.28
C ILE A 90 -37.17 66.42 -66.97
N ALA A 91 -36.35 66.09 -65.96
CA ALA A 91 -36.38 66.73 -64.64
C ALA A 91 -35.66 68.09 -64.60
N ASP A 92 -34.70 68.33 -65.50
CA ASP A 92 -33.92 69.56 -65.56
C ASP A 92 -34.76 70.76 -66.04
N ALA A 93 -34.56 71.94 -65.45
CA ALA A 93 -35.28 73.17 -65.78
C ALA A 93 -34.68 73.90 -67.02
N ALA A 94 -33.97 73.16 -67.87
CA ALA A 94 -33.35 73.68 -69.08
C ALA A 94 -34.38 74.23 -70.08
N GLY A 95 -33.97 75.24 -70.85
CA GLY A 95 -34.80 75.82 -71.91
C GLY A 95 -35.10 74.83 -73.04
N ASN A 96 -36.17 75.09 -73.79
CA ASN A 96 -36.68 74.16 -74.82
C ASN A 96 -35.64 73.83 -75.93
N GLU A 97 -34.69 74.73 -76.23
CA GLU A 97 -33.64 74.49 -77.22
C GLU A 97 -32.62 73.42 -76.76
N ASP A 98 -32.25 73.43 -75.49
CA ASP A 98 -31.32 72.43 -74.93
C ASP A 98 -31.99 71.06 -74.78
N ARG A 99 -33.30 71.04 -74.48
CA ARG A 99 -34.11 69.82 -74.48
C ARG A 99 -34.23 69.20 -75.87
N GLU A 100 -34.44 70.01 -76.91
CA GLU A 100 -34.49 69.51 -78.30
C GLU A 100 -33.17 68.82 -78.70
N LYS A 101 -32.03 69.47 -78.45
CA LYS A 101 -30.70 68.90 -78.76
C LYS A 101 -30.45 67.62 -77.98
N SER A 102 -30.79 67.61 -76.69
CA SER A 102 -30.62 66.46 -75.81
C SER A 102 -31.48 65.27 -76.23
N PHE A 103 -32.77 65.49 -76.55
CA PHE A 103 -33.65 64.42 -77.01
C PHE A 103 -33.24 63.87 -78.39
N LYS A 104 -32.77 64.72 -79.33
CA LYS A 104 -32.21 64.23 -80.62
C LYS A 104 -30.96 63.39 -80.43
N TYR A 105 -30.08 63.80 -79.51
CA TYR A 105 -28.88 63.03 -79.18
C TYR A 105 -29.25 61.67 -78.58
N LEU A 106 -30.16 61.64 -77.60
CA LEU A 106 -30.66 60.42 -76.97
C LEU A 106 -31.39 59.50 -77.97
N ALA A 107 -32.21 60.04 -78.86
CA ALA A 107 -32.87 59.28 -79.92
C ALA A 107 -31.86 58.66 -80.91
N SER A 108 -30.79 59.40 -81.23
CA SER A 108 -29.70 58.91 -82.08
C SER A 108 -28.86 57.84 -81.38
N SER A 109 -28.60 58.02 -80.08
CA SER A 109 -27.88 57.03 -79.26
C SER A 109 -28.67 55.73 -79.14
N ILE A 110 -29.98 55.81 -78.88
CA ILE A 110 -30.86 54.62 -78.88
C ILE A 110 -30.91 53.98 -80.27
N ALA A 111 -30.95 54.76 -81.36
CA ALA A 111 -30.91 54.22 -82.71
C ALA A 111 -29.63 53.43 -83.02
N ASP A 112 -28.49 53.86 -82.46
CA ASP A 112 -27.22 53.15 -82.61
C ASP A 112 -27.21 51.84 -81.83
N GLU A 113 -27.73 51.84 -80.59
CA GLU A 113 -27.86 50.62 -79.79
C GLU A 113 -28.85 49.62 -80.40
N LEU A 114 -29.87 50.08 -81.14
CA LEU A 114 -30.80 49.23 -81.89
C LEU A 114 -30.17 48.52 -83.10
N LYS A 115 -28.91 48.79 -83.46
CA LYS A 115 -28.19 48.07 -84.55
C LYS A 115 -27.66 46.70 -84.14
N ILE A 116 -27.71 46.35 -82.85
CA ILE A 116 -27.29 45.04 -82.35
C ILE A 116 -27.97 43.90 -83.12
N GLU A 117 -27.25 42.85 -83.50
CA GLU A 117 -27.81 41.73 -84.27
C GLU A 117 -28.79 40.89 -83.43
N ASP A 118 -29.96 40.56 -84.01
CA ASP A 118 -30.98 39.76 -83.33
C ASP A 118 -30.46 38.36 -82.93
N ALA A 119 -29.54 37.77 -83.69
CA ALA A 119 -28.97 36.45 -83.42
C ALA A 119 -28.13 36.38 -82.13
N LEU A 120 -27.62 37.53 -81.67
CA LEU A 120 -26.79 37.65 -80.47
C LEU A 120 -27.62 37.92 -79.20
N LEU A 121 -28.90 38.23 -79.34
CA LEU A 121 -29.80 38.53 -78.23
C LEU A 121 -30.61 37.29 -77.81
N THR A 122 -31.04 37.28 -76.54
CA THR A 122 -32.09 36.36 -76.09
C THR A 122 -33.44 36.76 -76.68
N ASP A 123 -34.43 35.87 -76.60
CA ASP A 123 -35.79 36.17 -77.09
C ASP A 123 -36.38 37.41 -76.41
N ALA A 124 -36.21 37.54 -75.09
CA ALA A 124 -36.59 38.72 -74.32
C ALA A 124 -35.81 39.97 -74.76
N GLY A 125 -34.51 39.84 -75.06
CA GLY A 125 -33.71 40.94 -75.60
C GLY A 125 -34.21 41.44 -76.95
N ARG A 126 -34.60 40.52 -77.85
CA ARG A 126 -35.20 40.85 -79.15
C ARG A 126 -36.55 41.53 -79.01
N GLU A 127 -37.38 41.05 -78.09
CA GLU A 127 -38.68 41.66 -77.80
C GLU A 127 -38.50 43.08 -77.24
N GLN A 128 -37.57 43.28 -76.30
CA GLN A 128 -37.29 44.60 -75.76
C GLN A 128 -36.70 45.55 -76.81
N LYS A 129 -35.81 45.06 -77.68
CA LYS A 129 -35.28 45.82 -78.81
C LYS A 129 -36.41 46.35 -79.71
N ARG A 130 -37.46 45.56 -79.97
CA ARG A 130 -38.66 46.03 -80.71
C ARG A 130 -39.40 47.10 -79.93
N ALA A 131 -39.61 46.92 -78.63
CA ALA A 131 -40.31 47.89 -77.79
C ALA A 131 -39.56 49.24 -77.70
N LEU A 132 -38.23 49.23 -77.67
CA LEU A 132 -37.39 50.44 -77.64
C LEU A 132 -37.47 51.28 -78.92
N SER A 133 -37.95 50.73 -80.03
CA SER A 133 -38.24 51.52 -81.24
C SER A 133 -39.38 52.54 -81.01
N THR A 134 -40.35 52.20 -80.16
CA THR A 134 -41.42 53.11 -79.73
C THR A 134 -40.89 54.21 -78.80
N LEU A 135 -39.96 53.88 -77.89
CA LEU A 135 -39.28 54.87 -77.08
C LEU A 135 -38.49 55.88 -77.93
N LYS A 136 -37.75 55.40 -78.93
CA LYS A 136 -37.06 56.28 -79.88
C LYS A 136 -38.05 57.23 -80.58
N GLN A 137 -39.17 56.71 -81.06
CA GLN A 137 -40.22 57.52 -81.69
C GLN A 137 -40.75 58.60 -80.72
N LYS A 138 -40.95 58.26 -79.44
CA LYS A 138 -41.40 59.22 -78.41
C LYS A 138 -40.34 60.29 -78.10
N LEU A 139 -39.05 59.95 -78.17
CA LEU A 139 -37.96 60.93 -78.05
C LEU A 139 -37.91 61.89 -79.25
N ASP A 140 -38.10 61.38 -80.47
CA ASP A 140 -38.19 62.22 -81.68
C ASP A 140 -39.40 63.17 -81.61
N GLU A 141 -40.56 62.67 -81.14
CA GLU A 141 -41.78 63.47 -80.92
C GLU A 141 -41.56 64.56 -79.84
N ALA A 142 -40.88 64.22 -78.73
CA ALA A 142 -40.53 65.17 -77.67
C ALA A 142 -39.51 66.23 -78.14
N ALA A 143 -38.52 65.84 -78.94
CA ALA A 143 -37.58 66.78 -79.55
C ALA A 143 -38.27 67.75 -80.50
N ALA A 144 -39.18 67.26 -81.36
CA ALA A 144 -39.94 68.09 -82.29
C ALA A 144 -40.88 69.07 -81.55
N ALA A 145 -41.51 68.63 -80.46
CA ALA A 145 -42.34 69.48 -79.62
C ALA A 145 -41.52 70.58 -78.93
N ALA A 146 -40.32 70.26 -78.44
CA ALA A 146 -39.40 71.21 -77.82
C ALA A 146 -38.92 72.30 -78.81
N GLY A 147 -38.56 71.93 -80.04
CA GLY A 147 -38.13 72.88 -81.08
C GLY A 147 -39.23 73.82 -81.59
N ALA A 148 -40.50 73.42 -81.51
CA ALA A 148 -41.65 74.26 -81.89
C ALA A 148 -42.03 75.31 -80.82
N GLY A 149 -41.59 75.13 -79.57
CA GLY A 149 -41.65 76.14 -78.50
C GLY A 149 -43.00 76.32 -77.77
N ARG A 150 -44.06 75.53 -78.06
CA ARG A 150 -45.33 75.61 -77.31
C ARG A 150 -45.33 74.73 -76.06
N GLN A 151 -45.41 75.36 -74.90
CA GLN A 151 -45.28 74.66 -73.61
C GLN A 151 -46.28 73.50 -73.43
N ALA A 152 -47.55 73.65 -73.84
CA ALA A 152 -48.56 72.59 -73.70
C ALA A 152 -48.30 71.34 -74.58
N ASP A 153 -47.64 71.51 -75.73
CA ASP A 153 -47.25 70.41 -76.61
C ASP A 153 -46.00 69.70 -76.07
N VAL A 154 -45.06 70.47 -75.50
CA VAL A 154 -43.87 69.96 -74.79
C VAL A 154 -44.29 69.12 -73.58
N ASP A 155 -45.16 69.63 -72.72
CA ASP A 155 -45.61 68.94 -71.52
C ASP A 155 -46.33 67.61 -71.86
N ARG A 156 -47.13 67.60 -72.95
CA ARG A 156 -47.82 66.40 -73.42
C ARG A 156 -46.84 65.35 -73.96
N ALA A 157 -45.89 65.77 -74.79
CA ALA A 157 -44.88 64.87 -75.35
C ALA A 157 -43.94 64.33 -74.26
N GLN A 158 -43.56 65.17 -73.29
CA GLN A 158 -42.78 64.78 -72.13
C GLN A 158 -43.51 63.74 -71.27
N LYS A 159 -44.79 63.94 -70.96
CA LYS A 159 -45.58 62.96 -70.19
C LYS A 159 -45.75 61.63 -70.92
N ALA A 160 -45.92 61.67 -72.25
CA ALA A 160 -45.96 60.46 -73.07
C ALA A 160 -44.61 59.72 -73.09
N LEU A 161 -43.50 60.47 -73.14
CA LEU A 161 -42.14 59.94 -73.06
C LEU A 161 -41.85 59.34 -71.68
N GLU A 162 -42.21 60.01 -70.58
CA GLU A 162 -42.11 59.48 -69.22
C GLU A 162 -42.87 58.15 -69.06
N THR A 163 -44.08 58.08 -69.61
CA THR A 163 -44.91 56.86 -69.60
C THR A 163 -44.22 55.72 -70.35
N GLU A 164 -43.57 56.01 -71.48
CA GLU A 164 -42.86 54.99 -72.25
C GLU A 164 -41.55 54.55 -71.56
N VAL A 165 -40.78 55.50 -71.01
CA VAL A 165 -39.57 55.23 -70.21
C VAL A 165 -39.88 54.30 -69.04
N ALA A 166 -41.03 54.46 -68.38
CA ALA A 166 -41.44 53.62 -67.26
C ALA A 166 -41.62 52.14 -67.63
N LYS A 167 -42.03 51.83 -68.88
CA LYS A 167 -42.24 50.45 -69.34
C LYS A 167 -40.93 49.66 -69.43
N HIS A 168 -39.80 50.34 -69.58
CA HIS A 168 -38.50 49.70 -69.79
C HIS A 168 -37.65 49.60 -68.51
N ALA A 169 -38.12 50.16 -67.39
CA ALA A 169 -37.34 50.31 -66.16
C ALA A 169 -36.89 48.98 -65.51
N ARG A 170 -37.53 47.84 -65.83
CA ARG A 170 -37.13 46.53 -65.30
C ARG A 170 -36.18 45.76 -66.20
N PHE A 171 -35.91 46.23 -67.41
CA PHE A 171 -35.20 45.43 -68.42
C PHE A 171 -33.79 45.00 -68.00
N LEU A 172 -33.03 45.91 -67.37
CA LEU A 172 -31.70 45.59 -66.84
C LEU A 172 -31.80 44.53 -65.74
N ALA A 173 -32.64 44.76 -64.73
CA ALA A 173 -32.84 43.86 -63.61
C ALA A 173 -33.29 42.46 -64.06
N ASP A 174 -34.27 42.37 -64.97
CA ASP A 174 -34.78 41.11 -65.51
C ASP A 174 -33.71 40.37 -66.33
N SER A 175 -32.92 41.11 -67.11
CA SER A 175 -31.83 40.54 -67.92
C SER A 175 -30.65 40.04 -67.07
N GLU A 176 -30.26 40.79 -66.03
CA GLU A 176 -29.24 40.37 -65.07
C GLU A 176 -29.71 39.14 -64.27
N GLN A 177 -30.96 39.12 -63.83
CA GLN A 177 -31.55 37.98 -63.13
C GLN A 177 -31.55 36.72 -64.00
N ALA A 178 -31.92 36.84 -65.29
CA ALA A 178 -31.89 35.74 -66.25
C ALA A 178 -30.46 35.26 -66.51
N PHE A 179 -29.50 36.17 -66.67
CA PHE A 179 -28.09 35.83 -66.86
C PHE A 179 -27.50 35.12 -65.63
N ASP A 180 -27.81 35.61 -64.43
CA ASP A 180 -27.41 34.99 -63.18
C ASP A 180 -28.02 33.59 -62.99
N ALA A 181 -29.27 33.38 -63.41
CA ALA A 181 -29.90 32.07 -63.38
C ALA A 181 -29.14 31.04 -64.24
N LEU A 182 -28.71 31.43 -65.45
CA LEU A 182 -27.91 30.57 -66.32
C LEU A 182 -26.52 30.29 -65.74
N LYS A 183 -25.85 31.29 -65.16
CA LYS A 183 -24.58 31.10 -64.44
C LYS A 183 -24.71 30.12 -63.28
N ARG A 184 -25.80 30.21 -62.51
CA ARG A 184 -26.09 29.25 -61.42
C ARG A 184 -26.29 27.83 -61.95
N LYS A 185 -27.01 27.67 -63.08
CA LYS A 185 -27.22 26.36 -63.74
C LYS A 185 -25.90 25.76 -64.22
N ALA A 186 -25.02 26.56 -64.84
CA ALA A 186 -23.70 26.09 -65.29
C ALA A 186 -22.81 25.64 -64.13
N ARG A 187 -22.76 26.40 -63.03
CA ARG A 187 -22.00 26.01 -61.83
C ARG A 187 -22.51 24.70 -61.22
N LEU A 188 -23.82 24.48 -61.23
CA LEU A 188 -24.41 23.22 -60.76
C LEU A 188 -23.99 22.04 -61.63
N LEU A 189 -24.12 22.16 -62.95
CA LEU A 189 -23.73 21.10 -63.89
C LEU A 189 -22.24 20.77 -63.79
N ALA A 190 -21.38 21.79 -63.64
CA ALA A 190 -19.95 21.58 -63.39
C ALA A 190 -19.71 20.79 -62.09
N THR A 191 -20.38 21.16 -61.00
CA THR A 191 -20.29 20.41 -59.73
C THR A 191 -20.76 18.95 -59.88
N LYS A 192 -21.86 18.71 -60.62
CA LYS A 192 -22.35 17.35 -60.88
C LYS A 192 -21.33 16.53 -61.67
N ARG A 193 -20.81 17.09 -62.76
CA ARG A 193 -19.79 16.45 -63.59
C ARG A 193 -18.56 16.09 -62.75
N ASP A 194 -18.03 17.05 -61.99
CA ASP A 194 -16.82 16.85 -61.19
C ASP A 194 -17.04 15.75 -60.13
N ARG A 195 -18.24 15.66 -59.54
CA ARG A 195 -18.57 14.62 -58.56
C ARG A 195 -18.69 13.24 -59.20
N VAL A 196 -19.32 13.12 -60.38
CA VAL A 196 -19.42 11.85 -61.13
C VAL A 196 -18.05 11.42 -61.67
N GLN A 197 -17.23 12.37 -62.13
CA GLN A 197 -15.87 12.11 -62.61
C GLN A 197 -14.95 11.60 -61.50
N GLY A 198 -15.16 12.03 -60.25
CA GLY A 198 -14.41 11.57 -59.09
C GLY A 198 -14.68 10.13 -58.66
N VAL A 199 -15.65 9.43 -59.25
CA VAL A 199 -16.00 8.05 -58.91
C VAL A 199 -14.99 7.07 -59.51
N THR A 200 -14.33 6.29 -58.65
CA THR A 200 -13.25 5.34 -58.99
C THR A 200 -13.61 3.87 -58.77
N SER A 201 -14.81 3.58 -58.24
CA SER A 201 -15.29 2.21 -58.03
C SER A 201 -16.81 2.09 -58.17
N ASP A 202 -17.30 0.85 -58.35
CA ASP A 202 -18.73 0.52 -58.40
C ASP A 202 -19.47 0.92 -57.10
N ALA A 203 -18.83 0.71 -55.94
CA ALA A 203 -19.38 1.09 -54.65
C ALA A 203 -19.56 2.61 -54.52
N GLU A 204 -18.59 3.40 -54.99
CA GLU A 204 -18.68 4.86 -55.01
C GLU A 204 -19.76 5.35 -55.97
N LEU A 205 -19.96 4.69 -57.11
CA LEU A 205 -21.03 5.02 -58.06
C LEU A 205 -22.40 4.75 -57.46
N ASN A 206 -22.57 3.60 -56.82
CA ASN A 206 -23.81 3.23 -56.13
C ASN A 206 -24.08 4.20 -54.96
N GLY A 207 -23.04 4.57 -54.20
CA GLY A 207 -23.12 5.61 -53.18
C GLY A 207 -23.62 6.93 -53.76
N LEU A 208 -22.99 7.41 -54.83
CA LEU A 208 -23.35 8.67 -55.48
C LEU A 208 -24.75 8.65 -56.10
N THR A 209 -25.20 7.50 -56.62
CA THR A 209 -26.56 7.29 -57.15
C THR A 209 -27.62 7.52 -56.08
N ASN A 210 -27.32 7.09 -54.85
CA ASN A 210 -28.18 7.25 -53.69
C ASN A 210 -27.96 8.59 -52.96
N THR A 211 -26.97 9.38 -53.36
CA THR A 211 -26.70 10.68 -52.75
C THR A 211 -27.61 11.78 -53.30
N ARG A 212 -28.18 12.56 -52.39
CA ARG A 212 -28.87 13.82 -52.65
C ARG A 212 -28.18 14.92 -51.85
N GLN A 213 -27.91 16.07 -52.47
CA GLN A 213 -27.36 17.23 -51.76
C GLN A 213 -28.44 18.29 -51.55
N LEU A 214 -28.68 18.69 -50.30
CA LEU A 214 -29.62 19.75 -49.97
C LEU A 214 -29.07 21.11 -50.39
N ARG A 215 -29.89 21.94 -51.05
CA ARG A 215 -29.46 23.23 -51.59
C ARG A 215 -30.51 24.34 -51.42
N ALA A 216 -30.13 25.42 -50.76
CA ALA A 216 -31.01 26.57 -50.46
C ALA A 216 -31.26 27.53 -51.64
N THR A 217 -30.51 27.43 -52.73
CA THR A 217 -30.49 28.43 -53.83
C THR A 217 -31.25 27.99 -55.10
N THR A 218 -32.20 27.08 -54.96
CA THR A 218 -33.16 26.68 -56.01
C THR A 218 -34.28 27.74 -56.11
N SER A 219 -34.82 27.98 -57.31
CA SER A 219 -35.81 29.05 -57.56
C SER A 219 -37.23 28.56 -57.24
N ASN A 220 -38.09 29.42 -56.67
CA ASN A 220 -39.47 29.14 -56.22
C ASN A 220 -39.58 28.20 -55.00
N VAL A 221 -39.00 28.64 -53.87
CA VAL A 221 -38.85 27.86 -52.64
C VAL A 221 -40.16 27.79 -51.85
N GLU A 222 -40.63 26.58 -51.54
CA GLU A 222 -41.56 26.36 -50.42
C GLU A 222 -40.76 26.39 -49.12
N ALA A 223 -40.90 27.47 -48.37
CA ALA A 223 -40.36 27.60 -47.02
C ALA A 223 -41.50 27.46 -46.00
N LEU A 224 -41.27 26.70 -44.94
CA LEU A 224 -42.21 26.61 -43.81
C LEU A 224 -41.59 27.36 -42.63
N GLY A 225 -42.22 28.45 -42.19
CA GLY A 225 -41.70 29.27 -41.10
C GLY A 225 -40.37 30.00 -41.39
N GLY A 226 -39.91 30.00 -42.64
CA GLY A 226 -38.61 30.58 -43.04
C GLY A 226 -37.49 29.55 -43.23
N ALA A 227 -37.69 28.28 -42.84
CA ALA A 227 -36.74 27.18 -43.02
C ALA A 227 -36.89 26.48 -44.37
N LEU A 228 -35.77 25.95 -44.90
CA LEU A 228 -35.72 25.21 -46.16
C LEU A 228 -36.37 23.82 -46.02
N THR A 229 -37.34 23.43 -46.85
CA THR A 229 -37.92 22.08 -46.76
C THR A 229 -37.07 21.03 -47.49
N TRP A 230 -37.16 19.76 -47.10
CA TRP A 230 -36.57 18.64 -47.86
C TRP A 230 -37.46 18.21 -49.06
N SER A 231 -37.96 19.19 -49.80
CA SER A 231 -38.68 19.02 -51.07
C SER A 231 -37.75 18.39 -52.13
N ASP A 232 -38.29 17.58 -53.03
CA ASP A 232 -37.50 16.94 -54.09
C ASP A 232 -36.83 17.98 -55.00
N LYS A 233 -37.46 19.15 -55.16
CA LYS A 233 -36.90 20.29 -55.90
C LYS A 233 -35.67 20.92 -55.24
N HIS A 234 -35.45 20.68 -53.94
CA HIS A 234 -34.29 21.18 -53.17
C HIS A 234 -33.14 20.18 -53.12
N LEU A 235 -33.32 19.00 -53.69
CA LEU A 235 -32.37 17.89 -53.65
C LEU A 235 -31.66 17.75 -54.99
N THR A 236 -30.33 17.86 -54.95
CA THR A 236 -29.50 17.68 -56.15
C THR A 236 -29.36 16.20 -56.47
N ASN A 237 -29.72 15.78 -57.67
CA ASN A 237 -29.48 14.43 -58.20
C ASN A 237 -28.21 14.42 -59.06
N PHE A 238 -27.16 13.71 -58.62
CA PHE A 238 -25.89 13.64 -59.35
C PHE A 238 -25.98 12.74 -60.59
N MET A 239 -26.71 11.62 -60.47
CA MET A 239 -26.81 10.59 -61.51
C MET A 239 -28.05 10.72 -62.41
N GLY A 240 -28.87 11.76 -62.22
CA GLY A 240 -30.06 12.04 -63.05
C GLY A 240 -30.45 13.52 -63.09
N ALA A 241 -31.57 13.85 -63.75
CA ALA A 241 -32.13 15.20 -63.71
C ALA A 241 -32.62 15.56 -62.29
N ASP A 242 -32.57 16.85 -61.95
CA ASP A 242 -33.19 17.34 -60.71
C ASP A 242 -34.71 17.34 -60.85
N ALA A 243 -35.43 17.09 -59.76
CA ALA A 243 -36.88 17.04 -59.78
C ALA A 243 -37.48 18.43 -60.00
N THR A 244 -38.55 18.49 -60.80
CA THR A 244 -39.34 19.70 -61.05
C THR A 244 -40.69 19.69 -60.33
N THR A 245 -41.03 18.57 -59.69
CA THR A 245 -42.27 18.34 -58.93
C THR A 245 -41.92 17.66 -57.61
N ASP A 246 -42.79 17.80 -56.60
CA ASP A 246 -42.58 17.24 -55.27
C ASP A 246 -43.38 15.95 -55.10
N THR A 247 -42.67 14.83 -55.10
CA THR A 247 -43.22 13.51 -54.73
C THR A 247 -42.84 13.12 -53.30
N HIS A 248 -41.82 13.77 -52.75
CA HIS A 248 -41.17 13.51 -51.47
C HIS A 248 -40.54 12.11 -51.32
N ASN A 249 -40.38 11.39 -52.44
CA ASN A 249 -39.84 10.02 -52.49
C ASN A 249 -38.34 9.97 -52.84
N ALA A 250 -37.66 11.12 -53.00
CA ALA A 250 -36.25 11.14 -53.38
C ALA A 250 -35.30 10.68 -52.26
N LEU A 251 -35.78 10.62 -51.01
CA LEU A 251 -35.06 10.13 -49.84
C LEU A 251 -35.73 8.86 -49.33
N GLY A 252 -34.91 7.91 -48.87
CA GLY A 252 -35.36 6.63 -48.32
C GLY A 252 -34.23 5.94 -47.55
N LYS A 253 -34.46 4.70 -47.09
CA LYS A 253 -33.53 3.96 -46.22
C LYS A 253 -32.09 3.79 -46.74
N ASP A 254 -31.89 3.87 -48.05
CA ASP A 254 -30.56 3.72 -48.68
C ASP A 254 -29.98 5.06 -49.16
N SER A 255 -30.73 6.16 -49.05
CA SER A 255 -30.31 7.46 -49.54
C SER A 255 -29.31 8.13 -48.60
N ILE A 256 -28.35 8.86 -49.18
CA ILE A 256 -27.42 9.72 -48.45
C ILE A 256 -27.84 11.17 -48.67
N LEU A 257 -28.25 11.87 -47.62
CA LEU A 257 -28.48 13.32 -47.68
C LEU A 257 -27.20 14.05 -47.27
N GLU A 258 -26.56 14.75 -48.23
CA GLU A 258 -25.36 15.54 -47.99
C GLU A 258 -25.70 16.99 -47.63
N PHE A 259 -25.21 17.43 -46.46
CA PHE A 259 -25.20 18.84 -46.06
C PHE A 259 -23.86 19.49 -46.41
N THR A 260 -23.95 20.71 -46.94
CA THR A 260 -22.81 21.53 -47.35
C THR A 260 -23.09 22.98 -46.99
N ARG A 261 -22.11 23.89 -47.15
CA ARG A 261 -22.36 25.35 -47.06
C ARG A 261 -23.52 25.84 -47.96
N ARG A 262 -23.86 25.10 -49.03
CA ARG A 262 -24.97 25.46 -49.94
C ARG A 262 -26.35 25.07 -49.40
N SER A 263 -26.40 24.27 -48.34
CA SER A 263 -27.63 23.80 -47.71
C SER A 263 -28.31 24.90 -46.89
N GLY A 264 -27.61 26.01 -46.61
CA GLY A 264 -28.10 27.08 -45.74
C GLY A 264 -27.98 26.70 -44.27
N ASP A 265 -28.53 27.53 -43.40
CA ASP A 265 -28.35 27.40 -41.95
C ASP A 265 -29.42 26.50 -41.31
N GLU A 266 -30.63 26.41 -41.90
CA GLU A 266 -31.76 25.68 -41.30
C GLU A 266 -32.63 24.98 -42.36
N SER A 267 -33.13 23.79 -42.03
CA SER A 267 -34.12 23.06 -42.81
C SER A 267 -35.20 22.36 -41.99
N ASP A 268 -36.31 22.05 -42.63
CA ASP A 268 -37.40 21.24 -42.11
C ASP A 268 -37.44 19.88 -42.82
N ALA A 269 -37.30 18.81 -42.04
CA ALA A 269 -37.27 17.45 -42.57
C ALA A 269 -38.66 16.87 -42.87
N ILE A 270 -39.73 17.37 -42.25
CA ILE A 270 -41.06 16.73 -42.25
C ILE A 270 -42.04 17.42 -43.20
N ALA A 271 -41.87 18.70 -43.46
CA ALA A 271 -42.74 19.49 -44.32
C ALA A 271 -43.02 18.82 -45.68
N GLY A 272 -44.30 18.78 -46.07
CA GLY A 272 -44.77 18.17 -47.31
C GLY A 272 -44.95 16.64 -47.27
N THR A 273 -44.54 15.96 -46.19
CA THR A 273 -44.75 14.50 -46.03
C THR A 273 -46.09 14.15 -45.39
N SER A 274 -46.44 12.86 -45.40
CA SER A 274 -47.56 12.30 -44.64
C SER A 274 -47.27 12.08 -43.15
N GLY A 275 -46.25 12.75 -42.59
CA GLY A 275 -45.88 12.67 -41.17
C GLY A 275 -44.68 11.77 -40.85
N ALA A 276 -44.03 11.17 -41.84
CA ALA A 276 -42.79 10.43 -41.67
C ALA A 276 -41.86 10.61 -42.86
N ARG A 277 -40.54 10.60 -42.61
CA ARG A 277 -39.51 10.63 -43.64
C ARG A 277 -38.38 9.65 -43.31
N ASP A 278 -38.04 8.81 -44.29
CA ASP A 278 -36.90 7.91 -44.21
C ASP A 278 -35.66 8.50 -44.89
N VAL A 279 -34.50 8.31 -44.27
CA VAL A 279 -33.19 8.60 -44.84
C VAL A 279 -32.18 7.57 -44.37
N GLY A 280 -31.28 7.11 -45.24
CA GLY A 280 -30.20 6.22 -44.87
C GLY A 280 -29.15 6.92 -44.02
N THR A 281 -28.42 7.84 -44.64
CA THR A 281 -27.30 8.55 -44.00
C THR A 281 -27.50 10.06 -44.09
N LEU A 282 -27.29 10.77 -42.98
CA LEU A 282 -27.09 12.22 -42.99
C LEU A 282 -25.58 12.48 -42.97
N HIS A 283 -25.04 12.98 -44.09
CA HIS A 283 -23.61 13.21 -44.23
C HIS A 283 -23.27 14.71 -44.22
N VAL A 284 -22.57 15.15 -43.19
CA VAL A 284 -22.29 16.57 -42.92
C VAL A 284 -20.86 16.89 -43.35
N ARG A 285 -20.71 17.59 -44.47
CA ARG A 285 -19.38 17.92 -45.00
C ARG A 285 -18.72 18.96 -44.08
N ARG A 286 -17.39 18.94 -43.95
CA ARG A 286 -16.56 19.80 -43.07
C ARG A 286 -16.89 21.30 -42.99
N SER A 287 -17.49 21.88 -44.03
CA SER A 287 -17.84 23.31 -44.07
C SER A 287 -19.34 23.58 -44.00
N ALA A 288 -20.12 22.55 -43.72
CA ALA A 288 -21.53 22.65 -43.42
C ALA A 288 -21.69 22.99 -41.94
N ASP A 289 -22.64 23.87 -41.72
CA ASP A 289 -23.18 24.27 -40.43
C ASP A 289 -24.68 24.32 -40.72
N HIS A 290 -25.45 23.43 -40.11
CA HIS A 290 -26.84 23.24 -40.46
C HIS A 290 -27.68 22.76 -39.28
N ASP A 291 -28.90 23.29 -39.17
CA ASP A 291 -29.92 22.88 -38.22
C ASP A 291 -31.08 22.21 -38.95
N VAL A 292 -31.58 21.10 -38.40
CA VAL A 292 -32.72 20.35 -38.92
C VAL A 292 -33.84 20.38 -37.91
N ARG A 293 -35.02 20.80 -38.33
CA ARG A 293 -36.25 20.79 -37.54
C ARG A 293 -37.07 19.54 -37.83
N VAL A 294 -37.53 18.89 -36.76
CA VAL A 294 -38.41 17.71 -36.80
C VAL A 294 -39.61 17.98 -35.90
N ASP A 295 -40.71 18.46 -36.48
CA ASP A 295 -41.94 18.78 -35.77
C ASP A 295 -43.13 17.98 -36.31
N GLY A 296 -44.00 17.49 -35.41
CA GLY A 296 -45.26 16.84 -35.75
C GLY A 296 -45.18 15.51 -36.54
N GLY A 297 -43.97 14.96 -36.75
CA GLY A 297 -43.75 13.71 -37.48
C GLY A 297 -42.40 13.06 -37.19
N THR A 298 -42.12 11.93 -37.83
CA THR A 298 -40.93 11.10 -37.56
C THR A 298 -39.88 11.21 -38.65
N LEU A 299 -38.64 11.55 -38.28
CA LEU A 299 -37.46 11.40 -39.13
C LEU A 299 -36.75 10.08 -38.76
N ASN A 300 -36.79 9.10 -39.66
CA ASN A 300 -36.11 7.81 -39.50
C ASN A 300 -34.74 7.84 -40.17
N ILE A 301 -33.68 7.59 -39.41
CA ILE A 301 -32.30 7.44 -39.89
C ILE A 301 -31.94 5.95 -39.86
N HIS A 302 -31.76 5.35 -41.03
CA HIS A 302 -31.58 3.89 -41.18
C HIS A 302 -30.13 3.42 -41.08
N ARG A 303 -29.16 4.31 -41.26
CA ARG A 303 -27.72 3.97 -41.23
C ARG A 303 -26.97 4.83 -40.22
N GLU A 304 -26.69 6.09 -40.53
CA GLU A 304 -25.87 6.92 -39.65
C GLU A 304 -26.06 8.43 -39.85
N ILE A 305 -25.71 9.21 -38.81
CA ILE A 305 -25.25 10.59 -38.94
C ILE A 305 -23.72 10.55 -38.91
N GLY A 306 -23.07 11.11 -39.92
CA GLY A 306 -21.61 11.11 -40.03
C GLY A 306 -21.04 12.36 -40.71
N GLY A 307 -19.73 12.55 -40.60
CA GLY A 307 -19.01 13.66 -41.24
C GLY A 307 -18.48 14.72 -40.27
N GLU A 308 -17.71 15.67 -40.80
CA GLU A 308 -16.90 16.60 -40.01
C GLU A 308 -17.53 17.98 -39.75
N GLY A 309 -18.69 18.29 -40.35
CA GLY A 309 -19.36 19.58 -40.15
C GLY A 309 -20.34 19.55 -38.97
N ARG A 310 -20.89 20.73 -38.63
CA ARG A 310 -21.85 20.89 -37.53
C ARG A 310 -23.27 20.54 -37.98
N LEU A 311 -23.95 19.70 -37.21
CA LEU A 311 -25.36 19.38 -37.41
C LEU A 311 -26.12 19.47 -36.09
N GLY A 312 -27.07 20.40 -36.01
CA GLY A 312 -28.09 20.39 -34.99
C GLY A 312 -29.35 19.70 -35.49
N ILE A 313 -29.99 18.87 -34.68
CA ILE A 313 -31.35 18.38 -34.96
C ILE A 313 -32.24 18.74 -33.78
N THR A 314 -33.25 19.57 -34.02
CA THR A 314 -34.24 19.96 -33.01
C THR A 314 -35.56 19.23 -33.26
N VAL A 315 -35.93 18.38 -32.31
CA VAL A 315 -37.16 17.62 -32.27
C VAL A 315 -38.14 18.30 -31.31
N GLY A 316 -39.11 19.00 -31.88
CA GLY A 316 -40.13 19.71 -31.11
C GLY A 316 -41.40 18.88 -30.92
N LYS A 317 -42.49 19.57 -30.57
CA LYS A 317 -43.72 18.93 -30.10
C LYS A 317 -44.29 17.96 -31.14
N GLY A 318 -44.52 16.72 -30.71
CA GLY A 318 -45.04 15.65 -31.56
C GLY A 318 -44.08 15.16 -32.65
N GLY A 319 -42.83 15.66 -32.66
CA GLY A 319 -41.77 15.17 -33.51
C GLY A 319 -41.04 13.97 -32.89
N MET A 320 -40.44 13.14 -33.75
CA MET A 320 -39.59 12.02 -33.35
C MET A 320 -38.36 11.92 -34.25
N LEU A 321 -37.17 11.84 -33.67
CA LEU A 321 -35.95 11.42 -34.35
C LEU A 321 -35.69 9.95 -33.98
N HIS A 322 -35.77 9.05 -34.96
CA HIS A 322 -35.64 7.62 -34.73
C HIS A 322 -34.47 7.06 -35.52
N PHE A 323 -33.48 6.48 -34.84
CA PHE A 323 -32.39 5.72 -35.45
C PHE A 323 -32.81 4.26 -35.54
N ALA A 324 -32.98 3.75 -36.75
CA ALA A 324 -33.54 2.42 -36.97
C ALA A 324 -32.58 1.30 -36.51
N ASP A 325 -33.18 0.16 -36.13
CA ASP A 325 -32.48 -1.05 -35.70
C ASP A 325 -31.36 -1.48 -36.65
N GLY A 326 -30.20 -1.82 -36.10
CA GLY A 326 -29.03 -2.29 -36.84
C GLY A 326 -28.26 -1.19 -37.58
N GLY A 327 -28.73 0.06 -37.51
CA GLY A 327 -27.95 1.24 -37.91
C GLY A 327 -26.79 1.51 -36.94
N ILE A 328 -25.89 2.39 -37.34
CA ILE A 328 -24.79 2.88 -36.49
C ILE A 328 -25.32 3.91 -35.49
N GLY A 329 -26.31 4.72 -35.87
CA GLY A 329 -26.79 5.85 -35.07
C GLY A 329 -26.01 7.13 -35.39
N VAL A 330 -25.29 7.68 -34.43
CA VAL A 330 -24.30 8.75 -34.64
C VAL A 330 -22.92 8.10 -34.72
N SER A 331 -22.25 8.26 -35.86
CA SER A 331 -20.93 7.68 -36.06
C SER A 331 -19.88 8.34 -35.15
N SER A 332 -18.88 7.58 -34.74
CA SER A 332 -17.75 8.07 -33.93
C SER A 332 -16.88 9.12 -34.62
N ASP A 333 -16.98 9.26 -35.95
CA ASP A 333 -16.29 10.30 -36.71
C ASP A 333 -17.09 11.62 -36.81
N ALA A 334 -18.34 11.63 -36.32
CA ALA A 334 -19.18 12.81 -36.28
C ALA A 334 -18.70 13.76 -35.17
N LYS A 335 -18.13 14.91 -35.55
CA LYS A 335 -17.42 15.77 -34.58
C LYS A 335 -18.31 16.74 -33.81
N ASP A 336 -19.45 17.12 -34.39
CA ASP A 336 -20.29 18.21 -33.87
C ASP A 336 -21.76 17.94 -34.22
N VAL A 337 -22.34 16.97 -33.51
CA VAL A 337 -23.75 16.59 -33.64
C VAL A 337 -24.45 16.92 -32.34
N THR A 338 -25.42 17.83 -32.40
CA THR A 338 -26.25 18.16 -31.24
C THR A 338 -27.70 17.75 -31.50
N LEU A 339 -28.26 16.90 -30.64
CA LEU A 339 -29.64 16.44 -30.72
C LEU A 339 -30.46 17.08 -29.60
N TRP A 340 -31.45 17.88 -29.97
CA TRP A 340 -32.33 18.58 -29.03
C TRP A 340 -33.71 17.94 -29.05
N ALA A 341 -34.18 17.41 -27.92
CA ALA A 341 -35.61 17.13 -27.71
C ALA A 341 -36.20 18.34 -26.98
N GLY A 342 -36.64 19.35 -27.73
CA GLY A 342 -36.93 20.67 -27.15
C GLY A 342 -37.40 21.72 -28.17
N ARG A 343 -37.36 22.99 -27.77
CA ARG A 343 -38.06 24.09 -28.45
C ARG A 343 -37.64 24.29 -29.91
N SER A 344 -38.51 23.94 -30.84
CA SER A 344 -38.46 24.34 -32.26
C SER A 344 -39.18 25.68 -32.53
N GLU A 345 -40.23 26.01 -31.76
CA GLU A 345 -41.03 27.24 -31.89
C GLU A 345 -41.00 28.12 -30.62
N LYS A 346 -41.01 29.45 -30.80
CA LYS A 346 -41.07 30.42 -29.68
C LYS A 346 -42.37 30.26 -28.89
N GLY A 347 -42.28 29.75 -27.67
CA GLY A 347 -43.37 29.72 -26.69
C GLY A 347 -43.99 28.34 -26.39
N SER A 348 -43.58 27.27 -27.09
CA SER A 348 -44.06 25.91 -26.78
C SER A 348 -43.28 25.27 -25.61
N PRO A 349 -43.96 24.73 -24.58
CA PRO A 349 -43.31 24.16 -23.40
C PRO A 349 -42.97 22.65 -23.50
N GLU A 350 -43.28 21.96 -24.60
CA GLU A 350 -43.19 20.49 -24.74
C GLU A 350 -42.20 20.08 -25.85
N GLY A 351 -41.18 19.26 -25.53
CA GLY A 351 -40.24 18.65 -26.46
C GLY A 351 -40.75 17.39 -27.18
N GLY A 352 -39.99 16.90 -28.16
CA GLY A 352 -40.26 15.65 -28.88
C GLY A 352 -39.51 14.42 -28.34
N ALA A 353 -39.41 13.37 -29.15
CA ALA A 353 -38.74 12.11 -28.79
C ALA A 353 -37.48 11.85 -29.63
N ILE A 354 -36.42 11.36 -28.99
CA ILE A 354 -35.23 10.82 -29.65
C ILE A 354 -35.14 9.34 -29.27
N GLU A 355 -35.06 8.46 -30.27
CA GLU A 355 -35.01 7.01 -30.07
C GLU A 355 -33.82 6.41 -30.82
N PHE A 356 -32.92 5.80 -30.06
CA PHE A 356 -31.84 4.96 -30.55
C PHE A 356 -32.33 3.51 -30.56
N GLY A 357 -32.66 3.00 -31.75
CA GLY A 357 -33.12 1.62 -31.96
C GLY A 357 -32.04 0.58 -31.64
N LYS A 358 -32.38 -0.69 -31.82
CA LYS A 358 -31.53 -1.81 -31.38
C LYS A 358 -30.15 -1.77 -32.00
N HIS A 359 -29.13 -1.99 -31.18
CA HIS A 359 -27.72 -2.03 -31.59
C HIS A 359 -27.19 -0.74 -32.26
N THR A 360 -27.81 0.42 -31.99
CA THR A 360 -27.32 1.73 -32.44
C THR A 360 -26.44 2.41 -31.38
N SER A 361 -25.78 3.51 -31.74
CA SER A 361 -24.94 4.30 -30.83
C SER A 361 -25.23 5.80 -30.91
N ALA A 362 -25.19 6.50 -29.78
CA ALA A 362 -25.15 7.97 -29.76
C ALA A 362 -23.76 8.55 -30.06
N GLY A 363 -22.73 7.71 -30.22
CA GLY A 363 -21.38 8.13 -30.60
C GLY A 363 -20.83 9.21 -29.68
N THR A 364 -20.62 10.40 -30.22
CA THR A 364 -20.07 11.59 -29.56
C THR A 364 -21.08 12.74 -29.49
N ALA A 365 -22.38 12.45 -29.67
CA ALA A 365 -23.40 13.48 -29.71
C ALA A 365 -23.56 14.22 -28.37
N THR A 366 -23.88 15.50 -28.43
CA THR A 366 -24.46 16.24 -27.31
C THR A 366 -25.98 16.14 -27.41
N ILE A 367 -26.63 15.58 -26.40
CA ILE A 367 -28.07 15.34 -26.36
C ILE A 367 -28.68 16.21 -25.25
N ILE A 368 -29.61 17.09 -25.63
CA ILE A 368 -30.22 18.04 -24.70
C ILE A 368 -31.73 17.81 -24.68
N LEU A 369 -32.24 17.37 -23.54
CA LEU A 369 -33.66 17.10 -23.32
C LEU A 369 -34.26 18.23 -22.48
N ARG A 370 -35.21 18.96 -23.06
CA ARG A 370 -35.98 19.98 -22.35
C ARG A 370 -37.31 19.39 -21.87
N LYS A 371 -38.08 20.15 -21.09
CA LYS A 371 -39.38 19.74 -20.55
C LYS A 371 -40.27 19.06 -21.62
N GLY A 372 -40.77 17.86 -21.30
CA GLY A 372 -41.57 17.03 -22.22
C GLY A 372 -40.76 16.24 -23.25
N GLY A 373 -39.45 16.49 -23.37
CA GLY A 373 -38.54 15.74 -24.21
C GLY A 373 -38.26 14.34 -23.65
N SER A 374 -38.12 13.37 -24.54
CA SER A 374 -37.80 11.98 -24.18
C SER A 374 -36.63 11.44 -25.00
N LEU A 375 -35.80 10.63 -24.35
CA LEU A 375 -34.70 9.88 -24.96
C LEU A 375 -34.85 8.40 -24.62
N HIS A 376 -34.79 7.53 -25.62
CA HIS A 376 -34.85 6.09 -25.43
C HIS A 376 -33.67 5.39 -26.12
N PHE A 377 -32.95 4.55 -25.39
CA PHE A 377 -31.98 3.60 -25.93
C PHE A 377 -32.54 2.19 -25.81
N ALA A 378 -32.81 1.57 -26.96
CA ALA A 378 -33.35 0.22 -27.03
C ALA A 378 -32.27 -0.86 -26.80
N GLU A 379 -32.70 -2.13 -26.86
CA GLU A 379 -31.85 -3.30 -26.60
C GLU A 379 -30.52 -3.27 -27.38
N GLY A 380 -29.41 -3.37 -26.66
CA GLY A 380 -28.07 -3.38 -27.23
C GLY A 380 -27.58 -2.03 -27.77
N ALA A 381 -28.39 -0.97 -27.69
CA ALA A 381 -27.94 0.38 -28.00
C ALA A 381 -26.97 0.91 -26.95
N ASN A 382 -26.17 1.92 -27.30
CA ASN A 382 -25.22 2.52 -26.36
C ASN A 382 -25.10 4.05 -26.50
N ALA A 383 -24.85 4.73 -25.38
CA ALA A 383 -24.65 6.18 -25.37
C ALA A 383 -23.23 6.61 -25.85
N GLY A 384 -22.30 5.67 -26.05
CA GLY A 384 -20.94 6.00 -26.49
C GLY A 384 -20.22 6.92 -25.49
N VAL A 385 -19.72 8.05 -25.98
CA VAL A 385 -19.08 9.15 -25.22
C VAL A 385 -19.96 10.40 -25.25
N SER A 386 -21.28 10.24 -25.38
CA SER A 386 -22.20 11.38 -25.47
C SER A 386 -22.23 12.21 -24.19
N GLU A 387 -22.61 13.48 -24.34
CA GLU A 387 -23.04 14.34 -23.22
C GLU A 387 -24.56 14.41 -23.23
N ILE A 388 -25.21 14.09 -22.11
CA ILE A 388 -26.68 14.03 -22.00
C ILE A 388 -27.14 14.96 -20.87
N ASP A 389 -27.85 16.03 -21.21
CA ASP A 389 -28.52 16.95 -20.27
C ASP A 389 -30.02 16.63 -20.23
N ILE A 390 -30.51 16.19 -19.07
CA ILE A 390 -31.92 15.88 -18.81
C ILE A 390 -32.47 16.96 -17.88
N SER A 391 -33.14 17.97 -18.47
CA SER A 391 -33.74 19.07 -17.70
C SER A 391 -35.04 18.67 -16.98
N PRO A 392 -35.55 19.48 -16.03
CA PRO A 392 -36.79 19.19 -15.31
C PRO A 392 -38.00 18.89 -16.21
N GLY A 393 -38.63 17.75 -15.94
CA GLY A 393 -39.78 17.25 -16.71
C GLY A 393 -39.42 16.60 -18.06
N ALA A 394 -38.13 16.36 -18.32
CA ALA A 394 -37.65 15.49 -19.40
C ALA A 394 -37.34 14.08 -18.87
N SER A 395 -37.24 13.10 -19.77
CA SER A 395 -36.92 11.72 -19.38
C SER A 395 -35.93 11.04 -20.33
N ALA A 396 -35.01 10.25 -19.78
CA ALA A 396 -34.14 9.36 -20.54
C ALA A 396 -34.25 7.93 -20.02
N THR A 397 -34.39 6.95 -20.92
CA THR A 397 -34.50 5.53 -20.58
C THR A 397 -33.51 4.69 -21.37
N PHE A 398 -32.75 3.86 -20.66
CA PHE A 398 -31.94 2.78 -21.21
C PHE A 398 -32.65 1.46 -20.92
N HIS A 399 -33.01 0.71 -21.96
CA HIS A 399 -33.71 -0.57 -21.84
C HIS A 399 -32.85 -1.67 -22.46
N SER A 400 -32.32 -2.57 -21.64
CA SER A 400 -31.29 -3.54 -22.05
C SER A 400 -30.12 -2.90 -22.83
N ALA A 401 -29.76 -1.67 -22.45
CA ALA A 401 -28.81 -0.81 -23.17
C ALA A 401 -27.60 -0.45 -22.30
N ASN A 402 -26.63 0.27 -22.86
CA ASN A 402 -25.39 0.61 -22.18
C ASN A 402 -25.10 2.12 -22.17
N ALA A 403 -24.99 2.73 -21.00
CA ALA A 403 -24.57 4.13 -20.86
C ALA A 403 -23.07 4.34 -21.23
N ALA A 404 -22.31 3.26 -21.36
CA ALA A 404 -20.94 3.22 -21.86
C ALA A 404 -19.98 4.13 -21.10
N VAL A 405 -19.57 5.27 -21.66
CA VAL A 405 -18.71 6.28 -21.03
C VAL A 405 -19.34 7.68 -21.14
N ALA A 406 -20.67 7.75 -21.23
CA ALA A 406 -21.39 9.01 -21.36
C ALA A 406 -21.27 9.85 -20.08
N SER A 407 -21.33 11.17 -20.25
CA SER A 407 -21.57 12.13 -19.17
C SER A 407 -23.07 12.43 -19.13
N ILE A 408 -23.72 12.16 -18.01
CA ILE A 408 -25.18 12.30 -17.86
C ILE A 408 -25.46 13.23 -16.68
N GLN A 409 -26.04 14.39 -16.98
CA GLN A 409 -26.56 15.32 -15.97
C GLN A 409 -28.08 15.21 -15.93
N ASN A 410 -28.62 14.79 -14.78
CA ASN A 410 -30.05 14.52 -14.60
C ASN A 410 -30.68 15.43 -13.55
N ASP A 411 -31.52 16.37 -14.00
CA ASP A 411 -32.46 17.15 -13.18
C ASP A 411 -33.93 16.80 -13.52
N GLY A 412 -34.12 15.73 -14.31
CA GLY A 412 -35.41 15.17 -14.72
C GLY A 412 -35.57 13.72 -14.26
N THR A 413 -35.86 12.81 -15.19
CA THR A 413 -35.97 11.37 -14.90
C THR A 413 -35.00 10.56 -15.75
N LEU A 414 -34.08 9.84 -15.10
CA LEU A 414 -33.18 8.88 -15.72
C LEU A 414 -33.56 7.47 -15.28
N THR A 415 -33.77 6.56 -16.23
CA THR A 415 -34.06 5.14 -15.95
C THR A 415 -33.10 4.24 -16.70
N LEU A 416 -32.43 3.32 -15.99
CA LEU A 416 -31.70 2.19 -16.56
C LEU A 416 -32.42 0.92 -16.13
N GLU A 417 -32.92 0.15 -17.08
CA GLU A 417 -33.73 -1.03 -16.78
C GLU A 417 -33.46 -2.26 -17.66
N ALA A 418 -33.94 -3.42 -17.21
CA ALA A 418 -33.99 -4.68 -17.97
C ALA A 418 -32.60 -5.17 -18.42
N GLY A 419 -31.67 -5.36 -17.50
CA GLY A 419 -30.29 -5.76 -17.75
C GLY A 419 -29.39 -4.65 -18.28
N SER A 420 -29.79 -3.38 -18.14
CA SER A 420 -28.99 -2.23 -18.59
C SER A 420 -27.69 -2.08 -17.80
N LYS A 421 -26.67 -1.53 -18.46
CA LYS A 421 -25.32 -1.36 -17.90
C LYS A 421 -24.97 0.13 -17.82
N ALA A 422 -24.55 0.60 -16.66
CA ALA A 422 -24.05 1.96 -16.51
C ALA A 422 -22.61 2.13 -17.05
N GLY A 423 -21.85 1.03 -17.18
CA GLY A 423 -20.52 1.06 -17.78
C GLY A 423 -19.49 1.79 -16.91
N ARG A 424 -18.89 2.84 -17.47
CA ARG A 424 -18.04 3.83 -16.80
C ARG A 424 -18.62 5.23 -17.05
N ALA A 425 -19.94 5.35 -17.07
CA ALA A 425 -20.58 6.65 -17.22
C ALA A 425 -20.37 7.50 -15.97
N ASP A 426 -20.27 8.81 -16.18
CA ASP A 426 -20.28 9.83 -15.13
C ASP A 426 -21.72 10.34 -15.02
N ILE A 427 -22.39 10.03 -13.91
CA ILE A 427 -23.82 10.33 -13.72
C ILE A 427 -23.96 11.29 -12.54
N VAL A 428 -24.51 12.47 -12.79
CA VAL A 428 -24.86 13.44 -11.76
C VAL A 428 -26.38 13.53 -11.69
N ASN A 429 -26.96 13.03 -10.61
CA ASN A 429 -28.38 13.19 -10.30
C ASN A 429 -28.57 14.43 -9.43
N GLU A 430 -28.99 15.53 -10.05
CA GLU A 430 -29.22 16.83 -9.41
C GLU A 430 -30.38 16.77 -8.40
N SER A 431 -30.55 17.82 -7.59
CA SER A 431 -31.51 17.83 -6.48
C SER A 431 -32.98 17.66 -6.88
N GLY A 432 -33.36 18.06 -8.10
CA GLY A 432 -34.68 17.81 -8.67
C GLY A 432 -34.80 16.46 -9.41
N GLY A 433 -33.68 15.76 -9.59
CA GLY A 433 -33.55 14.56 -10.39
C GLY A 433 -34.01 13.28 -9.69
N LEU A 434 -34.66 12.42 -10.47
CA LEU A 434 -34.96 11.03 -10.14
C LEU A 434 -34.13 10.11 -11.04
N ALA A 435 -33.20 9.36 -10.45
CA ALA A 435 -32.48 8.28 -11.12
C ALA A 435 -33.01 6.92 -10.64
N THR A 436 -33.33 6.02 -11.56
CA THR A 436 -33.79 4.66 -11.25
C THR A 436 -32.95 3.64 -12.00
N PHE A 437 -32.35 2.72 -11.25
CA PHE A 437 -31.65 1.56 -11.76
C PHE A 437 -32.47 0.34 -11.34
N ARG A 438 -33.08 -0.35 -12.30
CA ARG A 438 -33.96 -1.50 -12.05
C ARG A 438 -33.50 -2.70 -12.85
N ASP A 439 -33.07 -3.78 -12.20
CA ASP A 439 -32.45 -4.91 -12.90
C ASP A 439 -31.28 -4.38 -13.77
N ALA A 440 -30.34 -3.69 -13.14
CA ALA A 440 -29.24 -3.01 -13.83
C ALA A 440 -27.89 -3.34 -13.19
N ASP A 441 -26.80 -3.08 -13.91
CA ASP A 441 -25.43 -3.27 -13.45
C ASP A 441 -24.67 -1.93 -13.51
N LEU A 442 -24.29 -1.41 -12.34
CA LEU A 442 -23.56 -0.14 -12.22
C LEU A 442 -22.10 -0.25 -12.69
N GLN A 443 -21.53 -1.45 -12.74
CA GLN A 443 -20.18 -1.73 -13.23
C GLN A 443 -19.07 -0.90 -12.58
N ARG A 444 -18.67 0.20 -13.23
CA ARG A 444 -17.60 1.11 -12.79
C ARG A 444 -18.04 2.57 -12.98
N ALA A 445 -19.35 2.83 -12.94
CA ALA A 445 -19.89 4.16 -13.05
C ALA A 445 -19.49 5.03 -11.85
N GLU A 446 -19.38 6.32 -12.07
CA GLU A 446 -19.27 7.32 -11.02
C GLU A 446 -20.64 8.01 -10.89
N LEU A 447 -21.31 7.83 -9.76
CA LEU A 447 -22.65 8.36 -9.51
C LEU A 447 -22.61 9.36 -8.36
N VAL A 448 -22.93 10.62 -8.66
CA VAL A 448 -23.14 11.66 -7.65
C VAL A 448 -24.63 11.90 -7.51
N ASN A 449 -25.17 11.66 -6.32
CA ASN A 449 -26.58 11.83 -6.02
C ASN A 449 -26.81 13.04 -5.10
N LEU A 450 -27.50 14.05 -5.61
CA LEU A 450 -28.02 15.21 -4.88
C LEU A 450 -29.55 15.19 -4.77
N GLY A 451 -30.24 14.39 -5.60
CA GLY A 451 -31.69 14.17 -5.58
C GLY A 451 -32.07 12.77 -5.06
N THR A 452 -32.98 12.09 -5.76
CA THR A 452 -33.42 10.73 -5.38
C THR A 452 -32.89 9.68 -6.35
N THR A 453 -32.18 8.67 -5.84
CA THR A 453 -31.75 7.48 -6.59
C THR A 453 -32.42 6.23 -6.04
N HIS A 454 -33.01 5.42 -6.92
CA HIS A 454 -33.50 4.08 -6.58
C HIS A 454 -32.61 3.02 -7.23
N LEU A 455 -32.12 2.08 -6.42
CA LEU A 455 -31.42 0.88 -6.85
C LEU A 455 -32.31 -0.34 -6.53
N GLU A 456 -32.97 -0.89 -7.54
CA GLU A 456 -33.88 -2.03 -7.42
C GLU A 456 -33.28 -3.21 -8.19
N GLN A 457 -33.05 -4.35 -7.55
CA GLN A 457 -32.42 -5.52 -8.18
C GLN A 457 -31.12 -5.18 -8.94
N THR A 458 -30.34 -4.24 -8.39
CA THR A 458 -29.17 -3.67 -9.06
C THR A 458 -27.89 -4.34 -8.56
N GLN A 459 -26.94 -4.58 -9.47
CA GLN A 459 -25.58 -4.98 -9.15
C GLN A 459 -24.69 -3.75 -8.99
N GLY A 460 -24.01 -3.62 -7.85
CA GLY A 460 -23.16 -2.48 -7.52
C GLY A 460 -21.88 -2.42 -8.35
N GLY A 461 -21.27 -3.57 -8.63
CA GLY A 461 -19.96 -3.62 -9.28
C GLY A 461 -18.89 -2.84 -8.51
N SER A 462 -17.79 -2.48 -9.16
CA SER A 462 -16.78 -1.58 -8.59
C SER A 462 -17.13 -0.09 -8.83
N ALA A 463 -18.41 0.26 -8.81
CA ALA A 463 -18.87 1.64 -8.99
C ALA A 463 -18.61 2.48 -7.72
N THR A 464 -18.59 3.80 -7.90
CA THR A 464 -18.51 4.77 -6.80
C THR A 464 -19.80 5.56 -6.74
N LEU A 465 -20.45 5.57 -5.58
CA LEU A 465 -21.66 6.35 -5.30
C LEU A 465 -21.37 7.38 -4.21
N ILE A 466 -21.55 8.66 -4.54
CA ILE A 466 -21.48 9.77 -3.57
C ILE A 466 -22.90 10.26 -3.34
N ASN A 467 -23.42 10.06 -2.13
CA ASN A 467 -24.71 10.59 -1.71
C ASN A 467 -24.53 11.91 -0.95
N GLY A 468 -24.89 13.02 -1.58
CA GLY A 468 -24.79 14.38 -1.02
C GLY A 468 -25.81 14.65 0.09
N VAL A 469 -25.74 15.85 0.68
CA VAL A 469 -26.49 16.21 1.91
C VAL A 469 -28.00 16.07 1.80
N ASP A 470 -28.59 16.48 0.68
CA ASP A 470 -30.03 16.35 0.40
C ASP A 470 -30.35 15.07 -0.39
N GLY A 471 -29.32 14.28 -0.68
CA GLY A 471 -29.43 13.07 -1.48
C GLY A 471 -30.13 11.94 -0.72
N HIS A 472 -31.10 11.32 -1.39
CA HIS A 472 -31.74 10.09 -0.94
C HIS A 472 -31.41 8.94 -1.88
N VAL A 473 -30.88 7.85 -1.32
CA VAL A 473 -30.69 6.58 -2.03
C VAL A 473 -31.55 5.52 -1.37
N ASP A 474 -32.50 4.95 -2.12
CA ASP A 474 -33.29 3.79 -1.70
C ASP A 474 -32.80 2.55 -2.46
N VAL A 475 -32.39 1.53 -1.72
CA VAL A 475 -31.86 0.27 -2.26
C VAL A 475 -32.79 -0.87 -1.87
N LEU A 476 -33.26 -1.61 -2.86
CA LEU A 476 -34.18 -2.73 -2.72
C LEU A 476 -33.66 -3.96 -3.46
N ASP A 477 -33.60 -5.10 -2.78
CA ASP A 477 -33.24 -6.41 -3.35
C ASP A 477 -31.97 -6.41 -4.22
N SER A 478 -30.96 -5.62 -3.85
CA SER A 478 -29.79 -5.36 -4.70
C SER A 478 -28.50 -6.00 -4.17
N ASP A 479 -27.55 -6.28 -5.05
CA ASP A 479 -26.23 -6.83 -4.69
C ASP A 479 -25.16 -5.72 -4.77
N LEU A 480 -24.83 -5.12 -3.62
CA LEU A 480 -23.89 -3.99 -3.53
C LEU A 480 -22.43 -4.44 -3.35
N GLN A 481 -22.09 -5.70 -3.62
CA GLN A 481 -20.70 -6.16 -3.56
C GLN A 481 -19.78 -5.25 -4.38
N GLN A 482 -18.62 -4.92 -3.79
CA GLN A 482 -17.58 -4.04 -4.36
C GLN A 482 -17.95 -2.56 -4.55
N LEU A 483 -19.18 -2.16 -4.23
CA LEU A 483 -19.59 -0.75 -4.31
C LEU A 483 -18.82 0.08 -3.29
N GLY A 484 -18.25 1.20 -3.74
CA GLY A 484 -17.79 2.27 -2.86
C GLY A 484 -18.91 3.30 -2.66
N LEU A 485 -19.33 3.52 -1.42
CA LEU A 485 -20.40 4.46 -1.07
C LEU A 485 -19.90 5.50 -0.06
N ALA A 486 -19.90 6.78 -0.45
CA ALA A 486 -19.69 7.90 0.47
C ALA A 486 -21.04 8.57 0.78
N ASN A 487 -21.41 8.65 2.06
CA ASN A 487 -22.76 9.08 2.46
C ASN A 487 -22.77 10.30 3.39
N VAL A 488 -23.28 11.42 2.88
CA VAL A 488 -23.60 12.65 3.64
C VAL A 488 -25.12 12.76 3.90
N GLY A 489 -25.96 12.22 3.02
CA GLY A 489 -27.43 12.28 3.10
C GLY A 489 -28.08 11.03 3.73
N LEU A 490 -29.20 10.58 3.15
CA LEU A 490 -29.95 9.40 3.60
C LEU A 490 -29.82 8.22 2.62
N VAL A 491 -29.24 7.11 3.08
CA VAL A 491 -29.23 5.83 2.37
C VAL A 491 -30.13 4.84 3.12
N THR A 492 -31.03 4.17 2.42
CA THR A 492 -31.91 3.13 2.97
C THR A 492 -31.69 1.82 2.23
N LEU A 493 -31.35 0.75 2.94
CA LEU A 493 -31.15 -0.60 2.41
C LEU A 493 -32.28 -1.51 2.89
N ARG A 494 -33.00 -2.14 1.96
CA ARG A 494 -34.21 -2.93 2.24
C ARG A 494 -34.27 -4.22 1.42
N GLY A 495 -35.17 -5.12 1.79
CA GLY A 495 -35.36 -6.40 1.09
C GLY A 495 -34.15 -7.33 1.27
N ASN A 496 -33.83 -8.11 0.24
CA ASN A 496 -32.75 -9.10 0.21
C ASN A 496 -31.39 -8.49 -0.17
N THR A 497 -31.16 -7.22 0.16
CA THR A 497 -29.95 -6.47 -0.22
C THR A 497 -28.69 -7.07 0.43
N GLN A 498 -27.60 -7.20 -0.35
CA GLN A 498 -26.29 -7.72 0.09
C GLN A 498 -25.21 -6.64 0.01
N ALA A 499 -24.30 -6.59 0.98
CA ALA A 499 -23.23 -5.58 1.05
C ALA A 499 -21.92 -6.08 1.69
N SER A 500 -21.71 -7.41 1.74
CA SER A 500 -20.59 -8.05 2.46
C SER A 500 -19.20 -7.62 1.99
N ASP A 501 -19.08 -7.18 0.74
CA ASP A 501 -17.82 -6.67 0.15
C ASP A 501 -17.89 -5.16 -0.18
N ALA A 502 -18.94 -4.47 0.26
CA ALA A 502 -19.09 -3.04 0.05
C ALA A 502 -18.18 -2.24 0.99
N GLN A 503 -17.74 -1.07 0.54
CA GLN A 503 -17.04 -0.08 1.37
C GLN A 503 -17.94 1.13 1.56
N ILE A 504 -18.35 1.39 2.80
CA ILE A 504 -19.25 2.51 3.13
C ILE A 504 -18.51 3.51 4.03
N GLU A 505 -18.27 4.69 3.50
CA GLU A 505 -17.74 5.84 4.23
C GLU A 505 -18.88 6.78 4.63
N MET A 506 -19.08 6.95 5.92
CA MET A 506 -20.09 7.84 6.49
C MET A 506 -19.47 9.23 6.72
N LEU A 507 -20.08 10.27 6.13
CA LEU A 507 -19.62 11.66 6.19
C LEU A 507 -20.66 12.57 6.88
N GLY A 508 -21.29 12.05 7.93
CA GLY A 508 -22.31 12.72 8.74
C GLY A 508 -23.75 12.30 8.43
N GLY A 509 -23.95 11.51 7.37
CA GLY A 509 -25.26 11.06 6.93
C GLY A 509 -25.88 9.94 7.77
N LYS A 510 -27.01 9.44 7.27
CA LYS A 510 -27.78 8.36 7.89
C LYS A 510 -27.82 7.14 6.97
N LEU A 511 -27.55 5.97 7.53
CA LEU A 511 -27.68 4.67 6.89
C LEU A 511 -28.78 3.87 7.61
N ASN A 512 -29.89 3.61 6.94
CA ASN A 512 -31.01 2.86 7.50
C ASN A 512 -31.06 1.45 6.90
N ILE A 513 -30.99 0.42 7.74
CA ILE A 513 -31.01 -1.00 7.34
C ILE A 513 -32.15 -1.78 8.02
N ALA A 514 -33.11 -1.07 8.62
CA ALA A 514 -34.18 -1.66 9.44
C ALA A 514 -35.12 -2.60 8.65
N ASP A 515 -35.26 -2.36 7.35
CA ASP A 515 -36.19 -3.07 6.48
C ASP A 515 -35.49 -4.13 5.61
N VAL A 516 -34.29 -4.59 5.99
CA VAL A 516 -33.67 -5.79 5.42
C VAL A 516 -34.50 -7.02 5.79
N GLU A 517 -34.70 -7.91 4.82
CA GLU A 517 -35.42 -9.16 4.99
C GLU A 517 -34.46 -10.32 5.27
N ALA A 518 -34.98 -11.40 5.87
CA ALA A 518 -34.18 -12.56 6.19
C ALA A 518 -34.05 -13.50 4.97
N GLN A 519 -32.85 -14.01 4.70
CA GLN A 519 -32.61 -14.92 3.57
C GLN A 519 -33.30 -16.30 3.78
N ALA A 520 -34.33 -16.59 2.97
CA ALA A 520 -35.06 -17.86 2.73
C ALA A 520 -35.87 -18.53 3.88
N PRO A 521 -36.98 -19.25 3.56
CA PRO A 521 -38.00 -19.66 4.53
C PRO A 521 -37.79 -21.07 5.10
N GLY A 522 -37.89 -21.25 6.43
CA GLY A 522 -37.91 -22.60 7.01
C GLY A 522 -37.81 -22.70 8.54
N ARG A 523 -37.28 -21.71 9.22
CA ARG A 523 -37.41 -21.38 10.66
C ARG A 523 -37.34 -19.85 10.76
N LYS A 524 -37.65 -19.23 11.90
CA LYS A 524 -37.52 -17.76 12.07
C LYS A 524 -36.09 -17.33 11.66
N ALA A 525 -35.91 -16.91 10.41
CA ALA A 525 -34.61 -16.53 9.88
C ALA A 525 -34.28 -15.15 10.46
N GLU A 526 -33.09 -15.02 11.02
CA GLU A 526 -32.60 -13.78 11.63
C GLU A 526 -32.28 -12.78 10.52
N LYS A 527 -32.88 -11.59 10.55
CA LYS A 527 -32.56 -10.49 9.62
C LYS A 527 -31.11 -10.10 9.83
N THR A 528 -30.26 -10.26 8.82
CA THR A 528 -28.82 -10.00 8.93
C THR A 528 -28.34 -9.25 7.69
N LEU A 529 -27.56 -8.19 7.88
CA LEU A 529 -26.83 -7.51 6.82
C LEU A 529 -25.34 -7.46 7.19
N SER A 530 -24.50 -8.05 6.34
CA SER A 530 -23.06 -7.84 6.39
C SER A 530 -22.66 -6.63 5.56
N ILE A 531 -21.81 -5.78 6.13
CA ILE A 531 -21.13 -4.67 5.46
C ILE A 531 -19.63 -4.94 5.52
N GLY A 532 -18.97 -4.89 4.37
CA GLY A 532 -17.55 -5.19 4.25
C GLY A 532 -16.65 -4.30 5.10
N SER A 533 -16.74 -2.99 4.86
CA SER A 533 -16.06 -1.93 5.63
C SER A 533 -17.04 -0.80 5.90
N LEU A 534 -17.05 -0.30 7.15
CA LEU A 534 -17.84 0.85 7.59
C LEU A 534 -16.94 1.82 8.35
N SER A 535 -16.80 3.05 7.86
CA SER A 535 -15.94 4.07 8.47
C SER A 535 -16.59 5.45 8.53
N GLY A 536 -15.96 6.39 9.26
CA GLY A 536 -16.37 7.78 9.33
C GLY A 536 -17.38 8.11 10.44
N ILE A 537 -18.19 9.15 10.25
CA ILE A 537 -19.16 9.69 11.22
C ILE A 537 -20.58 9.66 10.67
N GLY A 538 -21.59 9.51 11.51
CA GLY A 538 -22.99 9.50 11.11
C GLY A 538 -23.84 8.58 11.97
N GLN A 539 -25.03 8.23 11.50
CA GLN A 539 -25.94 7.34 12.24
C GLN A 539 -26.29 6.11 11.41
N VAL A 540 -26.20 4.93 12.03
CA VAL A 540 -26.71 3.67 11.47
C VAL A 540 -27.95 3.24 12.23
N VAL A 541 -29.07 3.07 11.53
CA VAL A 541 -30.35 2.62 12.09
C VAL A 541 -30.62 1.17 11.70
N THR A 542 -30.66 0.27 12.69
CA THR A 542 -30.66 -1.18 12.46
C THR A 542 -32.03 -1.84 12.51
N GLY A 543 -33.02 -1.27 13.20
CA GLY A 543 -34.31 -1.94 13.41
C GLY A 543 -34.15 -3.30 14.10
N ASP A 544 -34.68 -4.35 13.48
CA ASP A 544 -34.49 -5.74 13.94
C ASP A 544 -33.37 -6.46 13.17
N THR A 545 -32.63 -5.74 12.32
CA THR A 545 -31.54 -6.28 11.50
C THR A 545 -30.26 -6.35 12.29
N LYS A 546 -29.66 -7.53 12.34
CA LYS A 546 -28.31 -7.77 12.85
C LYS A 546 -27.27 -7.24 11.87
N LEU A 547 -26.38 -6.39 12.37
CA LEU A 547 -25.33 -5.75 11.58
C LEU A 547 -24.00 -6.51 11.74
N VAL A 548 -23.45 -7.05 10.66
CA VAL A 548 -22.11 -7.67 10.66
C VAL A 548 -21.12 -6.73 9.98
N LEU A 549 -19.97 -6.47 10.59
CA LEU A 549 -18.95 -5.54 10.11
C LEU A 549 -17.57 -6.21 9.98
N GLY A 550 -16.79 -5.80 8.99
CA GLY A 550 -15.35 -6.10 8.89
C GLY A 550 -14.99 -7.34 8.07
N GLU A 551 -15.91 -7.86 7.25
CA GLU A 551 -15.68 -9.05 6.41
C GLU A 551 -14.58 -8.85 5.36
N ARG A 552 -14.24 -7.59 5.03
CA ARG A 552 -13.09 -7.24 4.17
C ARG A 552 -11.71 -7.46 4.82
N ASN A 553 -11.66 -7.73 6.13
CA ASN A 553 -10.42 -7.90 6.89
C ASN A 553 -9.53 -6.65 6.93
N GLU A 554 -10.11 -5.48 6.72
CA GLU A 554 -9.46 -4.17 6.77
C GLU A 554 -9.61 -3.56 8.18
N ASP A 555 -8.78 -2.57 8.49
CA ASP A 555 -8.91 -1.79 9.73
C ASP A 555 -9.89 -0.64 9.49
N ASP A 556 -10.98 -0.63 10.25
CA ASP A 556 -12.06 0.34 10.14
C ASP A 556 -12.08 1.29 11.35
N ARG A 557 -12.55 2.52 11.15
CA ARG A 557 -12.84 3.46 12.24
C ARG A 557 -14.19 4.10 12.03
N PHE A 558 -15.12 3.82 12.94
CA PHE A 558 -16.46 4.41 12.97
C PHE A 558 -16.62 5.25 14.24
N ASP A 559 -16.77 6.55 14.04
CA ASP A 559 -16.92 7.58 15.08
C ASP A 559 -18.39 8.02 15.24
N GLY A 560 -19.32 7.39 14.50
CA GLY A 560 -20.76 7.66 14.56
C GLY A 560 -21.53 6.88 15.64
N GLU A 561 -22.86 6.81 15.51
CA GLU A 561 -23.77 6.14 16.45
C GLU A 561 -24.53 4.98 15.76
N ILE A 562 -24.60 3.81 16.40
CA ILE A 562 -25.44 2.68 15.97
C ILE A 562 -26.68 2.59 16.88
N VAL A 563 -27.87 2.78 16.31
CA VAL A 563 -29.15 2.79 17.05
C VAL A 563 -30.17 1.83 16.44
N ARG A 564 -31.09 1.33 17.28
CA ARG A 564 -32.16 0.45 16.82
C ARG A 564 -33.26 1.21 16.08
N LYS A 565 -33.65 2.36 16.62
CA LYS A 565 -34.71 3.21 16.07
C LYS A 565 -34.25 4.64 16.13
N ASP A 566 -34.58 5.40 15.10
CA ASP A 566 -34.34 6.82 15.06
C ASP A 566 -35.21 7.53 16.12
N VAL A 567 -34.56 8.35 16.97
CA VAL A 567 -35.21 9.17 18.00
C VAL A 567 -35.32 10.63 17.52
N SER A 568 -35.14 10.89 16.22
CA SER A 568 -35.33 12.23 15.66
C SER A 568 -36.76 12.74 15.91
N SER A 569 -36.78 13.92 16.51
CA SER A 569 -37.91 14.67 17.03
C SER A 569 -38.96 14.96 15.95
N GLY A 570 -40.15 14.37 16.08
CA GLY A 570 -41.27 14.69 15.20
C GLY A 570 -42.61 14.06 15.57
N ASP A 571 -42.62 12.94 16.31
CA ASP A 571 -43.86 12.21 16.56
C ASP A 571 -44.11 11.92 18.05
N THR A 572 -44.23 13.00 18.82
CA THR A 572 -44.70 12.97 20.23
C THR A 572 -46.14 12.44 20.37
N SER A 573 -46.85 12.22 19.25
CA SER A 573 -48.22 11.70 19.24
C SER A 573 -48.30 10.18 19.47
N ASN A 574 -47.26 9.43 19.13
CA ASN A 574 -47.24 7.95 19.24
C ASN A 574 -46.58 7.43 20.52
N ALA A 575 -45.66 8.19 21.12
CA ALA A 575 -45.04 7.83 22.40
C ALA A 575 -46.07 7.78 23.56
N LEU A 576 -47.08 8.65 23.53
CA LEU A 576 -48.19 8.64 24.50
C LEU A 576 -49.20 7.49 24.28
N ARG A 577 -49.30 6.95 23.06
CA ARG A 577 -50.22 5.84 22.75
C ARG A 577 -49.62 4.47 23.08
N SER A 578 -48.30 4.32 23.04
CA SER A 578 -47.63 3.07 23.45
C SER A 578 -47.61 2.87 24.97
N ALA A 579 -47.67 3.97 25.75
CA ALA A 579 -47.67 3.92 27.22
C ALA A 579 -48.97 3.33 27.84
N THR A 580 -50.02 3.06 27.05
CA THR A 580 -51.33 2.58 27.56
C THR A 580 -51.65 1.12 27.24
N LYS A 581 -50.74 0.37 26.61
CA LYS A 581 -50.92 -1.09 26.40
C LYS A 581 -49.60 -1.84 26.50
N SER A 582 -49.27 -2.31 27.71
CA SER A 582 -48.80 -3.68 27.98
C SER A 582 -48.15 -3.72 29.37
N SER A 583 -48.94 -4.09 30.37
CA SER A 583 -48.41 -4.66 31.60
C SER A 583 -48.12 -6.14 31.35
N THR A 584 -46.99 -6.62 31.89
CA THR A 584 -46.54 -8.03 31.94
C THR A 584 -45.90 -8.64 30.68
N GLN A 585 -44.66 -8.27 30.38
CA GLN A 585 -43.65 -9.19 29.84
C GLN A 585 -42.23 -8.67 30.14
N ALA A 586 -41.33 -9.57 30.53
CA ALA A 586 -39.93 -9.26 30.83
C ALA A 586 -39.26 -8.52 29.67
N ALA A 587 -38.62 -7.38 29.96
CA ALA A 587 -38.00 -6.50 28.99
C ALA A 587 -36.84 -7.20 28.26
N ALA A 588 -37.12 -7.70 27.05
CA ALA A 588 -36.12 -8.15 26.10
C ALA A 588 -35.37 -6.94 25.51
N ALA A 589 -34.06 -7.08 25.32
CA ALA A 589 -33.10 -6.05 24.95
C ALA A 589 -33.60 -5.05 23.89
N THR A 590 -33.77 -3.80 24.31
CA THR A 590 -34.13 -2.66 23.46
C THR A 590 -32.87 -1.99 22.90
N GLY A 591 -32.21 -2.61 21.91
CA GLY A 591 -31.07 -2.03 21.20
C GLY A 591 -30.62 -2.84 19.98
N SER A 592 -29.57 -2.40 19.29
CA SER A 592 -29.01 -3.02 18.08
C SER A 592 -28.19 -4.27 18.41
N ASP A 593 -28.17 -5.25 17.49
CA ASP A 593 -27.26 -6.41 17.53
C ASP A 593 -26.16 -6.22 16.47
N VAL A 594 -24.90 -6.23 16.92
CA VAL A 594 -23.72 -5.94 16.09
C VAL A 594 -22.71 -7.06 16.24
N VAL A 595 -22.18 -7.53 15.11
CA VAL A 595 -21.12 -8.53 15.05
C VAL A 595 -19.90 -7.95 14.36
N LYS A 596 -18.73 -8.06 15.00
CA LYS A 596 -17.44 -7.86 14.36
C LYS A 596 -16.92 -9.20 13.82
N ALA A 597 -16.80 -9.28 12.50
CA ALA A 597 -16.25 -10.40 11.74
C ALA A 597 -14.92 -10.00 11.07
N GLY A 598 -14.21 -10.98 10.50
CA GLY A 598 -12.92 -10.77 9.82
C GLY A 598 -11.74 -10.41 10.75
N THR A 599 -10.52 -10.42 10.22
CA THR A 599 -9.28 -10.33 11.02
C THR A 599 -8.82 -8.91 11.34
N GLY A 600 -9.38 -7.89 10.68
CA GLY A 600 -9.02 -6.48 10.89
C GLY A 600 -9.52 -5.91 12.22
N ASN A 601 -9.12 -4.69 12.55
CA ASN A 601 -9.52 -3.96 13.75
C ASN A 601 -10.67 -2.99 13.45
N LEU A 602 -11.77 -3.07 14.22
CA LEU A 602 -12.85 -2.07 14.19
C LEU A 602 -12.67 -1.09 15.36
N THR A 603 -12.34 0.16 15.06
CA THR A 603 -12.26 1.22 16.07
C THR A 603 -13.61 1.90 16.21
N LEU A 604 -14.20 1.82 17.41
CA LEU A 604 -15.43 2.50 17.76
C LEU A 604 -15.07 3.74 18.59
N GLY A 605 -15.16 4.92 17.98
CA GLY A 605 -14.83 6.19 18.62
C GLY A 605 -16.03 7.11 18.93
N GLY A 606 -17.24 6.68 18.58
CA GLY A 606 -18.50 7.35 18.93
C GLY A 606 -19.22 6.72 20.14
N ASP A 607 -20.35 7.32 20.53
CA ASP A 607 -21.28 6.72 21.52
C ASP A 607 -22.01 5.52 20.88
N GLN A 608 -21.84 4.32 21.45
CA GLN A 608 -22.55 3.11 21.01
C GLN A 608 -23.63 2.67 22.00
N SER A 609 -24.14 3.55 22.86
CA SER A 609 -25.17 3.24 23.87
C SER A 609 -26.39 2.52 23.29
N GLY A 610 -26.72 2.76 22.00
CA GLY A 610 -27.80 2.09 21.27
C GLY A 610 -27.56 0.61 20.94
N VAL A 611 -26.34 0.10 21.13
CA VAL A 611 -25.96 -1.30 20.90
C VAL A 611 -26.26 -2.14 22.15
N ALA A 612 -27.18 -3.10 22.02
CA ALA A 612 -27.55 -4.02 23.08
C ALA A 612 -26.80 -5.36 23.01
N SER A 613 -26.23 -5.72 21.87
CA SER A 613 -25.28 -6.83 21.77
C SER A 613 -24.14 -6.48 20.82
N LEU A 614 -22.91 -6.70 21.28
CA LEU A 614 -21.70 -6.61 20.48
C LEU A 614 -20.96 -7.94 20.56
N ARG A 615 -20.94 -8.71 19.48
CA ARG A 615 -20.24 -10.00 19.40
C ARG A 615 -18.99 -9.86 18.54
N ILE A 616 -17.83 -10.26 19.07
CA ILE A 616 -16.55 -10.18 18.37
C ILE A 616 -16.11 -11.60 18.04
N GLU A 617 -16.36 -12.01 16.80
CA GLU A 617 -16.08 -13.36 16.31
C GLU A 617 -14.64 -13.54 15.83
N SER A 618 -14.04 -12.48 15.30
CA SER A 618 -12.64 -12.47 14.90
C SER A 618 -12.08 -11.03 14.84
N GLY A 619 -10.75 -10.93 14.78
CA GLY A 619 -10.06 -9.65 14.78
C GLY A 619 -10.17 -8.93 16.13
N SER A 620 -10.11 -7.60 16.10
CA SER A 620 -10.21 -6.79 17.32
C SER A 620 -11.24 -5.67 17.20
N VAL A 621 -11.75 -5.24 18.36
CA VAL A 621 -12.47 -3.97 18.52
C VAL A 621 -11.62 -3.05 19.39
N THR A 622 -11.33 -1.85 18.90
CA THR A 622 -10.70 -0.80 19.71
C THR A 622 -11.77 0.16 20.22
N ALA A 623 -11.96 0.22 21.53
CA ALA A 623 -12.88 1.12 22.19
C ALA A 623 -12.20 2.46 22.48
N ALA A 624 -12.52 3.49 21.70
CA ALA A 624 -11.91 4.82 21.75
C ALA A 624 -12.83 5.90 22.32
N HIS A 625 -13.92 5.51 22.96
CA HIS A 625 -14.91 6.40 23.56
C HIS A 625 -15.54 5.76 24.81
N ALA A 626 -16.02 6.58 25.74
CA ALA A 626 -16.57 6.13 27.04
C ALA A 626 -17.66 5.08 26.92
N LYS A 627 -18.41 5.09 25.81
CA LYS A 627 -19.54 4.17 25.55
C LYS A 627 -19.34 3.35 24.29
N ALA A 628 -18.10 3.16 23.86
CA ALA A 628 -17.77 2.51 22.58
C ALA A 628 -18.19 1.04 22.49
N LEU A 629 -18.28 0.32 23.62
CA LEU A 629 -18.67 -1.10 23.66
C LEU A 629 -20.19 -1.33 23.76
N GLY A 630 -20.96 -0.23 23.81
CA GLY A 630 -22.41 -0.24 23.96
C GLY A 630 -22.90 -0.54 25.38
N SER A 631 -24.21 -0.42 25.57
CA SER A 631 -24.83 -0.54 26.89
C SER A 631 -25.21 -1.97 27.27
N GLY A 632 -25.20 -2.90 26.32
CA GLY A 632 -25.69 -4.27 26.51
C GLY A 632 -24.61 -5.33 26.78
N THR A 633 -24.72 -6.45 26.07
CA THR A 633 -23.82 -7.61 26.23
C THR A 633 -22.70 -7.61 25.19
N VAL A 634 -21.45 -7.62 25.64
CA VAL A 634 -20.27 -7.82 24.80
C VAL A 634 -19.83 -9.29 24.89
N THR A 635 -19.82 -9.99 23.76
CA THR A 635 -19.31 -11.37 23.69
C THR A 635 -17.99 -11.38 22.94
N VAL A 636 -16.90 -11.75 23.62
CA VAL A 636 -15.56 -11.89 23.01
C VAL A 636 -15.29 -13.37 22.80
N THR A 637 -15.24 -13.82 21.55
CA THR A 637 -14.93 -15.23 21.23
C THR A 637 -13.44 -15.53 21.40
N ASP A 638 -13.03 -16.80 21.32
CA ASP A 638 -11.63 -17.25 21.44
C ASP A 638 -10.68 -16.62 20.40
N LYS A 639 -11.23 -16.18 19.26
CA LYS A 639 -10.51 -15.46 18.19
C LYS A 639 -10.72 -13.95 18.20
N GLY A 640 -11.55 -13.44 19.10
CA GLY A 640 -11.86 -12.04 19.25
C GLY A 640 -10.96 -11.34 20.27
N ALA A 641 -10.75 -10.04 20.06
CA ALA A 641 -10.07 -9.18 21.02
C ALA A 641 -10.77 -7.83 21.22
N VAL A 642 -10.65 -7.27 22.41
CA VAL A 642 -11.02 -5.88 22.73
C VAL A 642 -9.78 -5.14 23.21
N THR A 643 -9.56 -3.92 22.74
CA THR A 643 -8.49 -3.03 23.20
C THR A 643 -9.09 -1.70 23.65
N LEU A 644 -8.70 -1.20 24.81
CA LEU A 644 -9.16 0.10 25.31
C LEU A 644 -8.17 1.21 24.95
N ALA A 645 -8.64 2.21 24.22
CA ALA A 645 -7.93 3.46 23.96
C ALA A 645 -8.40 4.61 24.87
N SER A 646 -9.47 4.40 25.65
CA SER A 646 -10.00 5.32 26.65
C SER A 646 -10.69 4.54 27.77
N ASP A 647 -11.00 5.21 28.89
CA ASP A 647 -11.89 4.64 29.90
C ASP A 647 -13.25 4.35 29.26
N VAL A 648 -13.84 3.19 29.55
CA VAL A 648 -15.14 2.72 29.03
C VAL A 648 -16.07 2.37 30.19
N ASP A 649 -17.33 2.78 30.10
CA ASP A 649 -18.38 2.49 31.07
C ASP A 649 -19.69 2.02 30.40
N GLY A 650 -20.71 1.76 31.23
CA GLY A 650 -22.07 1.51 30.77
C GLY A 650 -22.36 0.10 30.23
N VAL A 651 -21.37 -0.79 30.19
CA VAL A 651 -21.52 -2.16 29.66
C VAL A 651 -22.28 -3.04 30.67
N ASN A 652 -23.43 -3.59 30.31
CA ASN A 652 -24.20 -4.48 31.20
C ASN A 652 -23.49 -5.82 31.44
N HIS A 653 -23.00 -6.47 30.38
CA HIS A 653 -22.43 -7.82 30.53
C HIS A 653 -21.25 -8.06 29.59
N ILE A 654 -20.20 -8.72 30.08
CA ILE A 654 -19.13 -9.27 29.24
C ILE A 654 -19.06 -10.79 29.41
N ASP A 655 -19.16 -11.52 28.30
CA ASP A 655 -18.86 -12.96 28.20
C ASP A 655 -17.56 -13.12 27.40
N ASN A 656 -16.47 -13.42 28.11
CA ASN A 656 -15.12 -13.47 27.52
C ASN A 656 -14.62 -14.91 27.35
N ALA A 657 -14.24 -15.26 26.12
CA ALA A 657 -13.43 -16.42 25.77
C ALA A 657 -12.11 -16.04 25.07
N GLY A 658 -11.96 -14.77 24.67
CA GLY A 658 -10.81 -14.24 23.94
C GLY A 658 -9.93 -13.34 24.79
N ARG A 659 -9.48 -12.22 24.21
CA ARG A 659 -8.57 -11.28 24.87
C ARG A 659 -9.19 -9.91 25.08
N ILE A 660 -9.01 -9.35 26.28
CA ILE A 660 -9.29 -7.94 26.58
C ILE A 660 -7.97 -7.28 26.97
N ASP A 661 -7.61 -6.19 26.32
CA ASP A 661 -6.43 -5.38 26.61
C ASP A 661 -6.86 -4.03 27.18
N LEU A 662 -6.63 -3.84 28.47
CA LEU A 662 -7.03 -2.64 29.20
C LEU A 662 -6.02 -1.50 29.03
N GLY A 663 -4.77 -1.82 28.67
CA GLY A 663 -3.67 -0.86 28.77
C GLY A 663 -3.59 -0.24 30.17
N THR A 664 -3.71 1.08 30.24
CA THR A 664 -3.81 1.87 31.49
C THR A 664 -5.22 2.37 31.79
N ASN A 665 -6.22 1.96 31.00
CA ASN A 665 -7.60 2.48 31.04
C ASN A 665 -8.53 1.62 31.90
N LYS A 666 -9.64 2.22 32.33
CA LYS A 666 -10.68 1.58 33.14
C LYS A 666 -11.81 1.03 32.29
N LEU A 667 -12.34 -0.13 32.69
CA LEU A 667 -13.52 -0.77 32.11
C LEU A 667 -14.57 -0.99 33.19
N ALA A 668 -15.63 -0.19 33.21
CA ALA A 668 -16.77 -0.39 34.11
C ALA A 668 -17.85 -1.25 33.44
N VAL A 669 -18.12 -2.40 34.03
CA VAL A 669 -19.10 -3.40 33.56
C VAL A 669 -20.04 -3.74 34.71
N GLN A 670 -21.29 -4.15 34.46
CA GLN A 670 -22.11 -4.66 35.56
C GLN A 670 -21.68 -6.09 35.94
N LYS A 671 -21.70 -7.00 34.96
CA LYS A 671 -21.39 -8.42 35.19
C LYS A 671 -20.35 -8.97 34.22
N TYR A 672 -19.34 -9.66 34.73
CA TYR A 672 -18.35 -10.38 33.91
C TYR A 672 -18.47 -11.90 34.06
N THR A 673 -18.35 -12.64 32.96
CA THR A 673 -18.22 -14.10 32.93
C THR A 673 -17.10 -14.53 31.99
N SER A 674 -16.49 -15.68 32.29
CA SER A 674 -15.33 -16.20 31.55
C SER A 674 -15.50 -17.66 31.12
N LYS A 675 -15.03 -17.96 29.91
CA LYS A 675 -14.87 -19.32 29.37
C LYS A 675 -13.39 -19.69 29.29
N ALA A 676 -13.11 -20.97 29.09
CA ALA A 676 -11.75 -21.46 28.93
C ALA A 676 -11.01 -20.69 27.81
N GLY A 677 -9.79 -20.22 28.12
CA GLY A 677 -8.96 -19.46 27.17
C GLY A 677 -9.05 -17.94 27.32
N ALA A 678 -9.99 -17.43 28.13
CA ALA A 678 -10.15 -16.00 28.39
C ALA A 678 -8.86 -15.36 28.94
N LYS A 679 -8.52 -14.17 28.43
CA LYS A 679 -7.34 -13.40 28.86
C LYS A 679 -7.70 -11.93 29.09
N ILE A 680 -7.11 -11.34 30.12
CA ILE A 680 -7.07 -9.89 30.33
C ILE A 680 -5.61 -9.48 30.40
N ARG A 681 -5.25 -8.42 29.68
CA ARG A 681 -3.95 -7.76 29.82
C ARG A 681 -4.12 -6.39 30.43
N SER A 682 -3.27 -6.09 31.40
CA SER A 682 -3.16 -4.78 32.03
C SER A 682 -1.71 -4.29 31.95
N HIS A 683 -1.54 -2.98 31.87
CA HIS A 683 -0.25 -2.33 31.91
C HIS A 683 -0.19 -1.33 33.06
N VAL A 684 0.87 -1.42 33.84
CA VAL A 684 1.16 -0.51 34.95
C VAL A 684 2.27 0.44 34.52
N SER A 685 1.99 1.73 34.55
CA SER A 685 2.96 2.78 34.25
C SER A 685 2.71 4.03 35.07
N ARG A 686 3.67 4.94 35.08
CA ARG A 686 3.55 6.23 35.75
C ARG A 686 2.86 7.24 34.83
N VAL A 687 1.74 7.80 35.29
CA VAL A 687 0.98 8.86 34.62
C VAL A 687 1.00 10.10 35.52
N GLY A 688 1.88 11.05 35.21
CA GLY A 688 2.20 12.17 36.11
C GLY A 688 2.94 11.69 37.36
N ASP A 689 2.52 12.12 38.55
CA ASP A 689 3.10 11.66 39.82
C ASP A 689 2.50 10.34 40.31
N ASN A 690 1.40 9.87 39.70
CA ASN A 690 0.64 8.70 40.12
C ASN A 690 0.98 7.45 39.28
N VAL A 691 0.83 6.28 39.89
CA VAL A 691 0.89 4.99 39.20
C VAL A 691 -0.51 4.67 38.68
N ALA A 692 -0.65 4.46 37.37
CA ALA A 692 -1.89 4.06 36.73
C ALA A 692 -1.78 2.60 36.26
N SER A 693 -2.91 1.89 36.31
CA SER A 693 -3.03 0.53 35.81
C SER A 693 -4.38 0.34 35.12
N GLY A 694 -4.39 -0.44 34.05
CA GLY A 694 -5.66 -0.85 33.45
C GLY A 694 -6.45 -1.71 34.44
N ALA A 695 -7.73 -1.38 34.65
CA ALA A 695 -8.57 -2.02 35.65
C ALA A 695 -9.99 -2.27 35.14
N ILE A 696 -10.61 -3.36 35.57
CA ILE A 696 -12.02 -3.66 35.34
C ILE A 696 -12.79 -3.49 36.65
N GLN A 697 -13.89 -2.74 36.60
CA GLN A 697 -14.79 -2.52 37.72
C GLN A 697 -16.11 -3.25 37.45
N VAL A 698 -16.52 -4.14 38.36
CA VAL A 698 -17.78 -4.88 38.29
C VAL A 698 -18.76 -4.38 39.36
N SER A 699 -20.04 -4.20 39.01
CA SER A 699 -21.10 -3.78 39.96
C SER A 699 -22.04 -4.91 40.39
N GLU A 700 -21.90 -6.11 39.83
CA GLU A 700 -22.66 -7.32 40.15
C GLU A 700 -21.73 -8.53 40.31
N ASP A 701 -22.26 -9.62 40.88
CA ASP A 701 -21.50 -10.86 41.08
C ASP A 701 -20.91 -11.40 39.76
N SER A 702 -19.59 -11.56 39.73
CA SER A 702 -18.82 -11.81 38.51
C SER A 702 -17.85 -12.99 38.63
N ASP A 703 -17.56 -13.63 37.50
CA ASP A 703 -16.73 -14.84 37.44
C ASP A 703 -15.56 -14.71 36.45
N PHE A 704 -14.36 -14.52 36.98
CA PHE A 704 -13.08 -14.49 36.27
C PHE A 704 -12.32 -15.83 36.39
N THR A 705 -12.93 -16.90 36.91
CA THR A 705 -12.24 -18.18 37.22
C THR A 705 -11.47 -18.75 36.02
N ASN A 706 -11.98 -18.58 34.80
CA ASN A 706 -11.34 -19.08 33.57
C ASN A 706 -10.46 -18.03 32.87
N THR A 707 -10.29 -16.84 33.46
CA THR A 707 -9.52 -15.73 32.89
C THR A 707 -8.09 -15.74 33.42
N ALA A 708 -7.12 -15.77 32.51
CA ALA A 708 -5.72 -15.45 32.82
C ALA A 708 -5.53 -13.92 32.77
N ILE A 709 -5.15 -13.32 33.88
CA ILE A 709 -4.91 -11.88 34.00
C ILE A 709 -3.39 -11.65 34.01
N ASP A 710 -2.86 -11.12 32.92
CA ASP A 710 -1.43 -10.81 32.77
C ASP A 710 -1.21 -9.31 32.97
N VAL A 711 -0.39 -8.95 33.96
CA VAL A 711 -0.02 -7.55 34.24
C VAL A 711 1.44 -7.32 33.89
N THR A 712 1.65 -6.35 33.02
CA THR A 712 2.99 -5.88 32.65
C THR A 712 3.32 -4.59 33.39
N VAL A 713 4.59 -4.39 33.74
CA VAL A 713 5.01 -3.30 34.61
C VAL A 713 6.15 -2.50 33.97
N ALA A 714 5.95 -1.19 33.81
CA ALA A 714 6.96 -0.27 33.28
C ALA A 714 8.22 -0.24 34.15
N ASN A 715 9.40 -0.10 33.54
CA ASN A 715 10.72 -0.28 34.18
C ASN A 715 11.00 0.64 35.39
N ASP A 716 10.33 1.79 35.49
CA ASP A 716 10.48 2.76 36.58
C ASP A 716 9.62 2.42 37.81
N ILE A 717 8.67 1.50 37.68
CA ILE A 717 7.81 1.01 38.77
C ILE A 717 8.56 -0.07 39.55
N THR A 718 8.65 0.06 40.87
CA THR A 718 9.31 -0.92 41.76
C THR A 718 8.32 -1.96 42.30
N LEU A 719 8.84 -3.07 42.87
CA LEU A 719 7.97 -4.06 43.53
C LEU A 719 7.14 -3.44 44.69
N ALA A 720 7.70 -2.45 45.39
CA ALA A 720 7.00 -1.73 46.46
C ALA A 720 5.91 -0.76 45.96
N ASP A 721 5.98 -0.34 44.70
CA ASP A 721 4.95 0.49 44.07
C ASP A 721 3.72 -0.32 43.68
N VAL A 722 3.87 -1.63 43.49
CA VAL A 722 2.76 -2.54 43.13
C VAL A 722 2.16 -3.27 44.34
N GLN A 723 2.97 -3.56 45.36
CA GLN A 723 2.51 -4.26 46.56
C GLN A 723 1.42 -3.48 47.30
N ASP A 724 0.30 -4.13 47.58
CA ASP A 724 -0.88 -3.64 48.30
C ASP A 724 -1.57 -2.41 47.63
N LYS A 725 -1.19 -2.05 46.40
CA LYS A 725 -1.60 -0.79 45.74
C LYS A 725 -2.31 -0.96 44.40
N LEU A 726 -2.14 -2.08 43.71
CA LEU A 726 -2.65 -2.29 42.34
C LEU A 726 -3.58 -3.49 42.26
N GLY A 727 -4.85 -3.24 41.98
CA GLY A 727 -5.86 -4.27 41.67
C GLY A 727 -6.32 -4.13 40.22
N VAL A 728 -6.31 -5.24 39.48
CA VAL A 728 -6.82 -5.28 38.10
C VAL A 728 -8.34 -5.40 38.10
N VAL A 729 -8.92 -6.03 39.12
CA VAL A 729 -10.38 -6.16 39.27
C VAL A 729 -10.81 -5.33 40.47
N SER A 730 -11.95 -4.68 40.40
CA SER A 730 -12.56 -4.00 41.55
C SER A 730 -14.05 -4.30 41.57
N VAL A 731 -14.62 -4.48 42.75
CA VAL A 731 -15.99 -4.95 42.94
C VAL A 731 -16.77 -3.95 43.78
N ALA A 732 -18.01 -3.64 43.39
CA ALA A 732 -18.89 -2.76 44.16
C ALA A 732 -19.22 -3.32 45.55
N GLU A 733 -19.58 -2.43 46.48
CA GLU A 733 -19.88 -2.79 47.87
C GLU A 733 -20.99 -3.85 47.97
N GLY A 734 -20.74 -4.90 48.74
CA GLY A 734 -21.68 -6.02 48.95
C GLY A 734 -21.76 -7.05 47.82
N LYS A 735 -20.90 -6.98 46.79
CA LYS A 735 -20.83 -7.93 45.67
C LYS A 735 -19.55 -8.77 45.72
N THR A 736 -19.50 -9.84 44.93
CA THR A 736 -18.38 -10.80 44.91
C THR A 736 -17.79 -11.00 43.51
N ALA A 737 -16.48 -11.24 43.43
CA ALA A 737 -15.83 -11.71 42.19
C ALA A 737 -14.89 -12.88 42.49
N LYS A 738 -15.02 -13.96 41.70
CA LYS A 738 -14.09 -15.10 41.74
C LYS A 738 -12.97 -14.86 40.74
N LEU A 739 -11.73 -14.85 41.20
CA LEU A 739 -10.57 -14.59 40.35
C LEU A 739 -9.94 -15.87 39.79
N GLY A 740 -9.56 -15.82 38.52
CA GLY A 740 -8.68 -16.80 37.88
C GLY A 740 -7.22 -16.56 38.23
N LYS A 741 -6.31 -17.03 37.38
CA LYS A 741 -4.86 -16.85 37.56
C LYS A 741 -4.47 -15.39 37.26
N VAL A 742 -3.86 -14.71 38.23
CA VAL A 742 -3.26 -13.38 38.07
C VAL A 742 -1.75 -13.52 38.06
N THR A 743 -1.08 -12.97 37.05
CA THR A 743 0.38 -13.02 36.93
C THR A 743 0.95 -11.63 36.73
N ILE A 744 1.89 -11.23 37.59
CA ILE A 744 2.66 -9.98 37.46
C ILE A 744 4.13 -10.34 37.51
N GLY A 745 4.80 -10.33 36.36
CA GLY A 745 6.16 -10.86 36.26
C GLY A 745 6.22 -12.34 36.67
N SER A 746 6.94 -12.63 37.74
CA SER A 746 7.07 -13.97 38.35
C SER A 746 6.15 -14.19 39.54
N ILE A 747 5.32 -13.20 39.89
CA ILE A 747 4.41 -13.28 41.03
C ILE A 747 3.08 -13.85 40.54
N VAL A 748 2.60 -14.89 41.22
CA VAL A 748 1.32 -15.53 40.90
C VAL A 748 0.35 -15.28 42.05
N GLY A 749 -0.83 -14.77 41.71
CA GLY A 749 -1.98 -14.59 42.61
C GLY A 749 -3.24 -15.23 42.04
N GLY A 750 -4.29 -15.34 42.87
CA GLY A 750 -5.55 -16.00 42.49
C GLY A 750 -5.51 -17.53 42.59
N LYS A 751 -6.42 -18.23 41.88
CA LYS A 751 -6.51 -19.70 41.93
C LYS A 751 -5.25 -20.33 41.34
N THR A 752 -4.40 -20.89 42.20
CA THR A 752 -3.25 -21.69 41.82
C THR A 752 -3.70 -23.13 41.52
N GLU A 753 -3.23 -23.71 40.42
CA GLU A 753 -3.16 -25.18 40.36
C GLU A 753 -2.13 -25.64 41.37
N ASP A 754 -2.48 -26.66 42.14
CA ASP A 754 -1.59 -27.28 43.11
C ASP A 754 -0.29 -27.69 42.39
N PRO A 755 0.90 -27.38 42.93
CA PRO A 755 2.13 -27.89 42.35
C PRO A 755 2.07 -29.42 42.41
N THR A 756 1.96 -30.08 41.27
CA THR A 756 2.19 -31.53 41.22
C THR A 756 3.64 -31.79 41.59
N ASP A 757 3.83 -32.23 42.83
CA ASP A 757 5.09 -32.77 43.35
C ASP A 757 5.48 -34.02 42.54
N PRO A 758 6.65 -34.07 41.89
CA PRO A 758 7.12 -35.27 41.21
C PRO A 758 7.68 -36.34 42.16
N THR A 759 7.69 -36.13 43.49
CA THR A 759 8.42 -37.03 44.41
C THR A 759 7.76 -37.16 45.79
N ASP A 760 6.83 -38.11 45.96
CA ASP A 760 6.68 -39.04 47.13
C ASP A 760 5.19 -39.39 47.45
N PRO A 761 4.75 -40.66 47.31
CA PRO A 761 3.39 -41.07 47.66
C PRO A 761 3.36 -41.59 49.09
N THR A 762 3.16 -40.71 50.08
CA THR A 762 2.41 -40.94 51.33
C THR A 762 2.80 -39.90 52.39
N THR A 763 1.97 -38.88 52.61
CA THR A 763 1.66 -38.38 53.97
C THR A 763 0.44 -37.46 53.90
N THR A 764 -0.59 -37.83 54.64
CA THR A 764 -1.75 -37.00 54.96
C THR A 764 -1.38 -36.10 56.14
N THR A 765 -1.01 -34.86 55.87
CA THR A 765 -1.14 -33.78 56.86
C THR A 765 -1.86 -32.62 56.20
N ASP A 766 -3.12 -32.50 56.61
CA ASP A 766 -4.03 -31.38 56.40
C ASP A 766 -3.34 -30.03 56.72
N PRO A 767 -3.09 -29.16 55.73
CA PRO A 767 -2.79 -27.77 55.97
C PRO A 767 -4.11 -27.00 55.94
N THR A 768 -4.40 -26.34 57.06
CA THR A 768 -5.42 -25.30 57.18
C THR A 768 -5.56 -24.50 55.89
N ASP A 769 -6.75 -24.61 55.31
CA ASP A 769 -7.35 -23.74 54.31
C ASP A 769 -6.77 -22.32 54.44
N PRO A 770 -6.06 -21.78 53.43
CA PRO A 770 -5.79 -20.36 53.41
C PRO A 770 -7.16 -19.71 53.33
N THR A 771 -7.56 -19.08 54.44
CA THR A 771 -8.71 -18.19 54.57
C THR A 771 -9.03 -17.56 53.22
N GLY A 772 -10.23 -17.84 52.72
CA GLY A 772 -10.62 -17.68 51.33
C GLY A 772 -10.33 -16.32 50.67
N PRO A 773 -10.59 -16.17 49.37
CA PRO A 773 -10.34 -14.93 48.64
C PRO A 773 -11.34 -13.87 49.10
N SER A 774 -11.08 -13.23 50.25
CA SER A 774 -11.87 -12.10 50.74
C SER A 774 -11.43 -10.78 50.13
N ASP A 775 -10.36 -10.77 49.32
CA ASP A 775 -9.99 -9.62 48.51
C ASP A 775 -10.22 -9.90 47.01
N PRO A 776 -11.36 -9.48 46.45
CA PRO A 776 -11.70 -9.70 45.05
C PRO A 776 -10.89 -8.80 44.09
N SER A 777 -9.94 -8.02 44.60
CA SER A 777 -9.23 -6.99 43.82
C SER A 777 -8.10 -7.53 42.92
N GLY A 778 -7.61 -8.74 43.19
CA GLY A 778 -6.42 -9.27 42.53
C GLY A 778 -5.15 -8.50 42.88
N VAL A 779 -5.16 -7.78 44.01
CA VAL A 779 -4.00 -7.05 44.54
C VAL A 779 -2.90 -8.03 44.94
N ILE A 780 -1.66 -7.70 44.57
CA ILE A 780 -0.48 -8.40 45.09
C ILE A 780 -0.25 -7.95 46.53
N THR A 781 -0.35 -8.89 47.45
CA THR A 781 -0.07 -8.69 48.87
C THR A 781 1.32 -9.19 49.26
N SER A 782 1.74 -8.83 50.47
CA SER A 782 2.96 -9.38 51.08
C SER A 782 2.99 -10.92 51.17
N GLN A 783 1.84 -11.61 51.16
CA GLN A 783 1.75 -13.07 51.27
C GLN A 783 1.88 -13.80 49.93
N ASN A 784 1.77 -13.10 48.80
CA ASN A 784 1.86 -13.72 47.48
C ASN A 784 3.23 -14.35 47.25
N VAL A 785 3.24 -15.51 46.60
CA VAL A 785 4.45 -16.30 46.36
C VAL A 785 5.06 -15.92 45.00
N VAL A 786 6.39 -15.83 44.95
CA VAL A 786 7.15 -15.58 43.72
C VAL A 786 7.63 -16.90 43.12
N GLN A 787 7.14 -17.21 41.93
CA GLN A 787 7.52 -18.37 41.13
C GLN A 787 8.55 -17.96 40.07
N TYR A 788 9.83 -17.96 40.46
CA TYR A 788 10.94 -17.65 39.58
C TYR A 788 11.20 -18.71 38.50
N LEU A 789 10.68 -19.93 38.67
CA LEU A 789 10.82 -21.02 37.72
C LEU A 789 9.53 -21.26 36.93
N ALA A 790 9.59 -21.03 35.62
CA ALA A 790 8.58 -21.49 34.67
C ALA A 790 8.77 -22.99 34.33
N THR A 791 7.68 -23.70 34.08
CA THR A 791 7.67 -25.13 33.70
C THR A 791 8.43 -25.43 32.40
N ASP A 792 8.42 -24.50 31.46
CA ASP A 792 8.99 -24.58 30.11
C ASP A 792 10.19 -23.65 29.90
N GLY A 793 10.73 -23.08 30.97
CA GLY A 793 11.86 -22.15 30.89
C GLY A 793 13.18 -22.81 30.46
N ASN A 794 13.82 -22.22 29.46
CA ASN A 794 15.11 -22.66 28.92
C ASN A 794 16.29 -22.16 29.78
N TYR A 795 16.32 -22.56 31.05
CA TYR A 795 17.35 -22.14 32.01
C TYR A 795 18.65 -22.93 31.85
N SER A 796 19.79 -22.25 32.01
CA SER A 796 21.06 -22.95 32.27
C SER A 796 21.04 -23.66 33.64
N ALA A 797 21.94 -24.61 33.86
CA ALA A 797 22.02 -25.30 35.15
C ALA A 797 22.27 -24.35 36.33
N ASN A 798 23.09 -23.31 36.12
CA ASN A 798 23.42 -22.30 37.12
C ASN A 798 22.24 -21.34 37.38
N GLU A 799 21.55 -20.89 36.31
CA GLU A 799 20.32 -20.08 36.43
C GLU A 799 19.22 -20.83 37.19
N ARG A 800 18.97 -22.09 36.81
CA ARG A 800 17.97 -22.93 37.48
C ARG A 800 18.31 -23.12 38.96
N ALA A 801 19.59 -23.30 39.30
CA ALA A 801 20.03 -23.50 40.67
C ALA A 801 19.78 -22.26 41.55
N VAL A 802 20.13 -21.06 41.06
CA VAL A 802 19.87 -19.81 41.82
C VAL A 802 18.38 -19.52 41.92
N LEU A 803 17.61 -19.67 40.84
CA LEU A 803 16.17 -19.43 40.86
C LEU A 803 15.45 -20.43 41.77
N ALA A 804 15.82 -21.72 41.75
CA ALA A 804 15.26 -22.74 42.65
C ALA A 804 15.53 -22.46 44.14
N SER A 805 16.61 -21.72 44.46
CA SER A 805 16.98 -21.38 45.83
C SER A 805 16.03 -20.36 46.48
N VAL A 806 15.36 -19.56 45.64
CA VAL A 806 14.42 -18.50 46.03
C VAL A 806 13.04 -18.68 45.43
N ASN A 807 12.79 -19.78 44.71
CA ASN A 807 11.46 -20.11 44.21
C ASN A 807 10.54 -20.45 45.38
N GLY A 808 9.41 -19.78 45.49
CA GLY A 808 8.49 -19.97 46.61
C GLY A 808 8.62 -18.93 47.73
N VAL A 809 9.51 -17.94 47.62
CA VAL A 809 9.58 -16.83 48.60
C VAL A 809 8.38 -15.91 48.47
N THR A 810 8.01 -15.23 49.55
CA THR A 810 6.88 -14.29 49.49
C THR A 810 7.31 -12.90 49.01
N VAL A 811 6.40 -12.13 48.44
CA VAL A 811 6.61 -10.72 48.07
C VAL A 811 7.08 -9.91 49.29
N GLY A 812 6.49 -10.15 50.47
CA GLY A 812 6.89 -9.50 51.71
C GLY A 812 8.31 -9.82 52.15
N ASP A 813 8.82 -11.02 51.83
CA ASP A 813 10.21 -11.42 52.09
C ASP A 813 11.20 -10.58 51.29
N LEU A 814 10.83 -10.25 50.05
CA LEU A 814 11.64 -9.48 49.11
C LEU A 814 11.57 -7.97 49.40
N THR A 815 10.37 -7.44 49.67
CA THR A 815 10.20 -5.99 49.92
C THR A 815 10.71 -5.56 51.29
N SER A 816 10.65 -6.43 52.31
CA SER A 816 11.26 -6.18 53.62
C SER A 816 12.79 -6.33 53.64
N GLY A 817 13.38 -6.88 52.56
CA GLY A 817 14.81 -7.18 52.49
C GLY A 817 15.26 -8.35 53.37
N ARG A 818 14.32 -9.18 53.84
CA ARG A 818 14.62 -10.38 54.63
C ARG A 818 15.26 -11.48 53.78
N ILE A 819 14.89 -11.57 52.51
CA ILE A 819 15.53 -12.45 51.52
C ILE A 819 16.08 -11.59 50.38
N GLY A 820 17.39 -11.65 50.17
CA GLY A 820 18.11 -10.92 49.13
C GLY A 820 18.12 -9.40 49.33
N GLY A 821 18.32 -8.68 48.24
CA GLY A 821 18.31 -7.22 48.18
C GLY A 821 17.46 -6.70 47.00
N ARG A 822 17.60 -5.41 46.70
CA ARG A 822 16.77 -4.71 45.70
C ARG A 822 16.79 -5.39 44.33
N VAL A 823 17.92 -5.96 43.92
CA VAL A 823 18.04 -6.64 42.62
C VAL A 823 17.17 -7.89 42.56
N LEU A 824 17.12 -8.68 43.64
CA LEU A 824 16.24 -9.84 43.69
C LEU A 824 14.77 -9.42 43.71
N SER A 825 14.42 -8.39 44.48
CA SER A 825 13.05 -7.86 44.55
C SER A 825 12.55 -7.38 43.19
N GLU A 826 13.36 -6.63 42.44
CA GLU A 826 12.97 -6.15 41.11
C GLU A 826 12.94 -7.27 40.04
N MET A 827 13.74 -8.33 40.21
CA MET A 827 13.66 -9.51 39.34
C MET A 827 12.30 -10.22 39.44
N ALA A 828 11.58 -10.10 40.56
CA ALA A 828 10.23 -10.65 40.71
C ALA A 828 9.22 -10.06 39.71
N LEU A 829 9.44 -8.84 39.23
CA LEU A 829 8.60 -8.18 38.24
C LEU A 829 8.94 -8.55 36.78
N GLN A 830 9.98 -9.35 36.56
CA GLN A 830 10.28 -9.94 35.24
C GLN A 830 9.50 -11.25 35.08
N ALA A 831 9.02 -11.52 33.88
CA ALA A 831 8.28 -12.75 33.59
C ALA A 831 9.15 -13.99 33.81
N ALA A 832 8.60 -15.01 34.46
CA ALA A 832 9.32 -16.25 34.71
C ALA A 832 9.74 -16.90 33.38
N GLY A 833 11.03 -17.22 33.25
CA GLY A 833 11.60 -17.86 32.07
C GLY A 833 12.00 -16.89 30.95
N SER A 834 11.72 -15.60 31.09
CA SER A 834 12.12 -14.59 30.10
C SER A 834 13.64 -14.44 30.01
N ASP A 835 14.14 -13.98 28.87
CA ASP A 835 15.56 -13.72 28.62
C ASP A 835 16.13 -12.73 29.64
N GLU A 836 15.35 -11.73 30.01
CA GLU A 836 15.72 -10.71 31.00
C GLU A 836 15.89 -11.33 32.39
N GLN A 837 14.97 -12.19 32.83
CA GLN A 837 15.09 -12.88 34.11
C GLN A 837 16.28 -13.83 34.13
N ARG A 838 16.48 -14.61 33.06
CA ARG A 838 17.61 -15.55 32.95
C ARG A 838 18.95 -14.82 33.05
N ARG A 839 19.05 -13.65 32.42
CA ARG A 839 20.24 -12.79 32.54
C ARG A 839 20.45 -12.29 33.96
N SER A 840 19.40 -11.81 34.63
CA SER A 840 19.47 -11.38 36.04
C SER A 840 19.84 -12.52 36.98
N ALA A 841 19.32 -13.73 36.75
CA ALA A 841 19.66 -14.94 37.48
C ALA A 841 21.14 -15.33 37.31
N SER A 842 21.63 -15.35 36.07
CA SER A 842 23.05 -15.61 35.77
C SER A 842 23.97 -14.63 36.53
N LEU A 843 23.65 -13.33 36.52
CA LEU A 843 24.39 -12.32 37.30
C LEU A 843 24.35 -12.61 38.81
N LEU A 844 23.20 -12.98 39.37
CA LEU A 844 23.03 -13.26 40.80
C LEU A 844 23.69 -14.57 41.27
N SER A 845 23.86 -15.55 40.38
CA SER A 845 24.35 -16.89 40.75
C SER A 845 25.77 -16.93 41.34
N GLY A 846 26.61 -15.95 41.00
CA GLY A 846 28.02 -15.95 41.39
C GLY A 846 28.89 -16.90 40.55
N GLU A 847 28.44 -17.31 39.37
CA GLU A 847 29.23 -18.16 38.47
C GLU A 847 30.55 -17.54 38.05
N SER A 848 30.69 -16.20 38.05
CA SER A 848 31.97 -15.52 37.83
C SER A 848 33.04 -15.84 38.88
N LEU A 849 32.68 -16.43 40.02
CA LEU A 849 33.60 -16.73 41.14
C LEU A 849 34.12 -18.17 41.11
N VAL A 850 33.52 -19.05 40.29
CA VAL A 850 33.80 -20.50 40.30
C VAL A 850 35.24 -20.85 39.88
N ASN A 851 35.93 -19.93 39.20
CA ASN A 851 37.28 -20.14 38.67
C ASN A 851 38.42 -19.71 39.61
N ASN A 852 38.11 -19.17 40.79
CA ASN A 852 39.12 -18.58 41.68
C ASN A 852 40.14 -19.62 42.20
N ALA A 853 39.68 -20.79 42.64
CA ALA A 853 40.58 -21.85 43.12
C ALA A 853 41.45 -22.45 42.00
N LEU A 854 40.90 -22.61 40.80
CA LEU A 854 41.66 -23.08 39.64
C LEU A 854 42.70 -22.04 39.19
N THR A 855 42.35 -20.75 39.25
CA THR A 855 43.29 -19.65 39.00
C THR A 855 44.41 -19.66 40.06
N ALA A 856 44.08 -19.71 41.35
CA ALA A 856 45.07 -19.80 42.43
C ALA A 856 46.02 -21.00 42.28
N GLN A 857 45.50 -22.18 41.91
CA GLN A 857 46.30 -23.36 41.59
C GLN A 857 47.26 -23.11 40.42
N GLY A 858 46.82 -22.35 39.41
CA GLY A 858 47.62 -21.94 38.26
C GLY A 858 48.88 -21.16 38.66
N ALA A 859 48.78 -20.23 39.60
CA ALA A 859 49.92 -19.47 40.14
C ALA A 859 50.98 -20.38 40.79
N THR A 860 50.55 -21.35 41.60
CA THR A 860 51.48 -22.35 42.19
C THR A 860 52.11 -23.23 41.12
N THR A 861 51.33 -23.63 40.12
CA THR A 861 51.86 -24.43 39.00
C THR A 861 52.90 -23.66 38.19
N ALA A 862 52.71 -22.34 38.00
CA ALA A 862 53.70 -21.48 37.36
C ALA A 862 54.99 -21.40 38.19
N PHE A 863 54.88 -21.24 39.51
CA PHE A 863 56.03 -21.27 40.42
C PHE A 863 56.81 -22.61 40.36
N GLN A 864 56.10 -23.74 40.36
CA GLN A 864 56.70 -25.07 40.19
C GLN A 864 57.41 -25.23 38.85
N ARG A 865 56.82 -24.74 37.75
CA ARG A 865 57.47 -24.73 36.43
C ARG A 865 58.73 -23.87 36.43
N GLY A 866 58.78 -22.77 37.18
CA GLY A 866 60.00 -21.98 37.38
C GLY A 866 61.14 -22.81 37.99
N MET A 867 60.85 -23.56 39.07
CA MET A 867 61.82 -24.49 39.68
C MET A 867 62.22 -25.62 38.72
N GLN A 868 61.24 -26.21 38.01
CA GLN A 868 61.49 -27.27 37.03
C GLN A 868 62.35 -26.77 35.86
N SER A 869 62.05 -25.58 35.34
CA SER A 869 62.84 -24.91 34.30
C SER A 869 64.26 -24.65 34.78
N ARG A 870 64.47 -24.17 36.01
CA ARG A 870 65.82 -24.05 36.60
C ARG A 870 66.55 -25.38 36.65
N MET A 871 65.90 -26.45 37.09
CA MET A 871 66.53 -27.78 37.15
C MET A 871 66.90 -28.32 35.76
N LEU A 872 66.06 -28.01 34.78
CA LEU A 872 66.25 -28.38 33.39
C LEU A 872 67.35 -27.54 32.75
N ALA A 873 67.32 -26.20 32.82
CA ALA A 873 68.23 -25.19 32.24
C ALA A 873 69.41 -24.84 33.16
N GLY A 874 70.28 -25.82 33.40
CA GLY A 874 71.56 -25.63 34.12
C GLY A 874 71.63 -26.35 35.45
N GLY A 875 70.78 -27.36 35.71
CA GLY A 875 70.92 -28.29 36.83
C GLY A 875 72.06 -29.29 36.61
N ALA A 876 71.94 -30.50 37.17
CA ALA A 876 72.88 -31.59 36.88
C ALA A 876 72.92 -31.96 35.38
N MET A 877 71.89 -31.57 34.61
CA MET A 877 71.69 -31.94 33.21
C MET A 877 72.42 -31.07 32.16
N PHE A 878 73.05 -29.93 32.45
CA PHE A 878 73.74 -29.14 31.40
C PHE A 878 75.18 -28.78 31.75
N ASP A 879 75.80 -29.47 32.72
CA ASP A 879 77.27 -29.40 32.86
C ASP A 879 77.92 -30.40 31.92
N ASP A 880 78.70 -29.85 31.00
CA ASP A 880 79.39 -30.50 29.90
C ASP A 880 80.37 -31.56 30.42
N LYS A 881 80.18 -32.84 30.06
CA LYS A 881 81.16 -33.90 30.34
C LYS A 881 82.27 -33.96 29.28
N THR A 882 82.30 -33.06 28.29
CA THR A 882 83.31 -33.05 27.20
C THR A 882 84.16 -31.77 27.19
N ALA A 883 85.43 -31.95 27.58
CA ALA A 883 86.64 -31.20 27.22
C ALA A 883 86.80 -29.70 27.62
N ASN A 884 87.78 -29.48 28.51
CA ASN A 884 88.64 -28.30 28.70
C ASN A 884 88.01 -26.93 29.00
N GLY A 885 87.98 -26.62 30.30
CA GLY A 885 88.27 -25.28 30.78
C GLY A 885 87.77 -25.03 32.20
N ALA A 886 88.67 -25.26 33.16
CA ALA A 886 88.71 -24.87 34.56
C ALA A 886 87.56 -25.36 35.47
N ASN A 887 87.96 -26.10 36.52
CA ASN A 887 87.18 -26.45 37.72
C ASN A 887 85.90 -25.62 37.89
N ALA A 888 84.76 -26.20 37.52
CA ALA A 888 83.55 -25.86 38.25
C ALA A 888 83.78 -26.42 39.65
N ASP A 889 84.18 -25.58 40.60
CA ASP A 889 84.37 -25.99 41.99
C ASP A 889 83.17 -26.84 42.39
N SER A 890 83.46 -28.06 42.88
CA SER A 890 82.48 -29.09 43.26
C SER A 890 81.52 -28.68 44.39
N HIS A 891 81.51 -27.39 44.73
CA HIS A 891 80.82 -26.71 45.83
C HIS A 891 80.13 -25.40 45.42
N GLY A 892 80.05 -25.06 44.12
CA GLY A 892 79.55 -23.77 43.64
C GLY A 892 78.09 -23.45 44.01
N ILE A 893 77.85 -22.22 44.46
CA ILE A 893 76.51 -21.65 44.71
C ILE A 893 76.06 -20.87 43.48
N ALA A 894 74.80 -20.99 43.10
CA ALA A 894 74.21 -20.20 42.03
C ALA A 894 72.93 -19.50 42.50
N GLY A 895 72.78 -18.24 42.10
CA GLY A 895 71.53 -17.49 42.21
C GLY A 895 70.80 -17.48 40.87
N TRP A 896 69.47 -17.55 40.90
CA TRP A 896 68.65 -17.44 39.70
C TRP A 896 67.38 -16.65 39.94
N ALA A 897 66.85 -16.08 38.86
CA ALA A 897 65.55 -15.43 38.82
C ALA A 897 64.81 -15.85 37.54
N SER A 898 63.49 -16.00 37.63
CA SER A 898 62.62 -16.34 36.51
C SER A 898 61.34 -15.52 36.58
N PHE A 899 60.91 -14.99 35.45
CA PHE A 899 59.65 -14.26 35.31
C PHE A 899 58.91 -14.77 34.09
N SER A 900 57.62 -15.05 34.24
CA SER A 900 56.75 -15.53 33.17
C SER A 900 55.40 -14.82 33.21
N GLY A 901 54.90 -14.43 32.05
CA GLY A 901 53.54 -13.93 31.88
C GLY A 901 52.75 -14.82 30.93
N GLY A 902 51.44 -14.90 31.11
CA GLY A 902 50.60 -15.71 30.24
C GLY A 902 49.12 -15.36 30.28
N ASN A 903 48.41 -15.88 29.29
CA ASN A 903 46.97 -15.82 29.18
C ASN A 903 46.41 -17.24 29.00
N THR A 904 45.37 -17.57 29.77
CA THR A 904 44.62 -18.82 29.67
C THR A 904 43.17 -18.50 29.33
N SER A 905 42.63 -19.13 28.29
CA SER A 905 41.21 -19.05 27.93
C SER A 905 40.57 -20.40 28.19
N GLN A 906 39.46 -20.40 28.95
CA GLN A 906 38.67 -21.57 29.29
C GLN A 906 37.28 -21.42 28.69
N ARG A 907 36.83 -22.44 27.95
CA ARG A 907 35.55 -22.47 27.23
C ARG A 907 34.93 -23.85 27.36
N GLY A 908 33.61 -23.93 27.42
CA GLY A 908 32.93 -25.21 27.54
C GLY A 908 31.42 -25.07 27.59
N ASP A 909 30.79 -26.03 28.28
CA ASP A 909 29.35 -26.15 28.54
C ASP A 909 28.81 -25.17 29.59
N ALA A 910 29.69 -24.35 30.18
CA ALA A 910 29.36 -23.32 31.16
C ALA A 910 30.10 -22.01 30.85
N LEU A 911 30.02 -21.04 31.78
CA LEU A 911 30.61 -19.73 31.63
C LEU A 911 32.11 -19.80 31.30
N SER A 912 32.52 -19.06 30.27
CA SER A 912 33.92 -19.01 29.81
C SER A 912 34.73 -18.00 30.60
N PHE A 913 36.02 -18.27 30.78
CA PHE A 913 36.95 -17.42 31.53
C PHE A 913 38.19 -17.07 30.74
N ASP A 914 38.68 -15.86 30.93
CA ASP A 914 40.02 -15.44 30.52
C ASP A 914 40.83 -15.08 31.77
N VAL A 915 41.96 -15.76 31.95
CA VAL A 915 42.89 -15.57 33.07
C VAL A 915 44.19 -14.98 32.54
N ARG A 916 44.65 -13.88 33.11
CA ARG A 916 45.92 -13.24 32.77
C ARG A 916 46.74 -12.97 34.00
N GLY A 917 48.04 -13.21 33.92
CA GLY A 917 48.90 -12.95 35.06
C GLY A 917 50.38 -12.94 34.74
N ILE A 918 51.14 -12.48 35.73
CA ILE A 918 52.60 -12.49 35.74
C ILE A 918 53.03 -13.15 37.04
N ASP A 919 53.93 -14.13 36.92
CA ASP A 919 54.50 -14.89 38.01
C ASP A 919 56.03 -14.75 37.98
N GLY A 920 56.64 -14.58 39.14
CA GLY A 920 58.08 -14.43 39.32
C GLY A 920 58.61 -15.32 40.43
N ALA A 921 59.81 -15.84 40.25
CA ALA A 921 60.52 -16.66 41.23
C ALA A 921 61.99 -16.27 41.30
N ILE A 922 62.54 -16.27 42.50
CA ILE A 922 63.98 -16.07 42.76
C ILE A 922 64.43 -17.22 43.64
N GLY A 923 65.58 -17.81 43.33
CA GLY A 923 66.10 -18.92 44.09
C GLY A 923 67.62 -18.97 44.17
N VAL A 924 68.07 -19.82 45.08
CA VAL A 924 69.47 -20.15 45.26
C VAL A 924 69.59 -21.67 45.27
N ASP A 925 70.65 -22.19 44.66
CA ASP A 925 70.99 -23.60 44.74
C ASP A 925 72.48 -23.80 44.93
N LYS A 926 72.80 -24.95 45.51
CA LYS A 926 74.16 -25.43 45.73
C LYS A 926 74.35 -26.73 44.99
N ARG A 927 75.48 -26.85 44.29
CA ARG A 927 75.93 -28.11 43.72
C ARG A 927 76.68 -28.92 44.79
N ILE A 928 76.31 -30.20 44.91
CA ILE A 928 76.92 -31.17 45.82
C ILE A 928 77.58 -32.25 44.96
N GLY A 929 78.92 -32.27 44.94
CA GLY A 929 79.69 -33.12 44.03
C GLY A 929 79.54 -32.68 42.57
N SER A 930 79.76 -33.57 41.60
CA SER A 930 79.57 -33.24 40.18
C SER A 930 78.10 -33.37 39.72
N ASN A 931 77.31 -34.16 40.44
CA ASN A 931 76.10 -34.78 39.89
C ASN A 931 74.78 -34.36 40.57
N THR A 932 74.81 -33.63 41.70
CA THR A 932 73.61 -33.28 42.49
C THR A 932 73.47 -31.77 42.67
N VAL A 933 72.24 -31.25 42.57
CA VAL A 933 71.89 -29.85 42.88
C VAL A 933 70.72 -29.84 43.85
N VAL A 934 70.78 -29.03 44.89
CA VAL A 934 69.68 -28.77 45.82
C VAL A 934 69.50 -27.27 46.01
N GLY A 935 68.26 -26.81 46.12
CA GLY A 935 67.98 -25.38 46.22
C GLY A 935 66.64 -25.04 46.85
N ALA A 936 66.48 -23.75 47.12
CA ALA A 936 65.28 -23.14 47.63
C ALA A 936 64.89 -21.94 46.75
N SER A 937 63.61 -21.61 46.72
CA SER A 937 63.11 -20.44 46.00
C SER A 937 61.91 -19.81 46.70
N VAL A 938 61.73 -18.53 46.45
CA VAL A 938 60.54 -17.75 46.81
C VAL A 938 59.96 -17.15 45.54
N GLY A 939 58.65 -16.98 45.50
CA GLY A 939 57.97 -16.44 44.33
C GLY A 939 56.77 -15.58 44.66
N MET A 940 56.44 -14.67 43.76
CA MET A 940 55.27 -13.81 43.83
C MET A 940 54.54 -13.85 42.49
N GLY A 941 53.21 -13.84 42.53
CA GLY A 941 52.38 -13.89 41.33
C GLY A 941 51.10 -13.09 41.49
N ASN A 942 50.66 -12.47 40.40
CA ASN A 942 49.37 -11.78 40.33
C ASN A 942 48.61 -12.28 39.11
N GLN A 943 47.40 -12.80 39.34
CA GLN A 943 46.52 -13.32 38.32
C GLN A 943 45.14 -12.66 38.41
N ASN A 944 44.62 -12.22 37.26
CA ASN A 944 43.28 -11.67 37.12
C ASN A 944 42.41 -12.65 36.31
N SER A 945 41.28 -13.05 36.88
CA SER A 945 40.30 -13.94 36.26
C SER A 945 39.04 -13.16 35.91
N LYS A 946 38.66 -13.18 34.63
CA LYS A 946 37.47 -12.48 34.13
C LYS A 946 36.54 -13.46 33.44
N ALA A 947 35.27 -13.45 33.83
CA ALA A 947 34.26 -14.26 33.20
C ALA A 947 33.66 -13.53 31.98
N LYS A 948 33.55 -14.21 30.84
CA LYS A 948 33.13 -13.62 29.58
C LYS A 948 31.64 -13.28 29.60
N GLY A 949 31.28 -12.05 29.25
CA GLY A 949 29.88 -11.60 29.24
C GLY A 949 29.35 -11.16 30.61
N MET A 950 30.17 -11.22 31.66
CA MET A 950 29.81 -10.75 33.00
C MET A 950 30.56 -9.48 33.42
N PRO A 951 29.89 -8.54 34.08
CA PRO A 951 30.52 -7.34 34.64
C PRO A 951 31.20 -7.66 35.98
N GLY A 952 32.41 -8.21 35.94
CA GLY A 952 33.22 -8.47 37.14
C GLY A 952 34.58 -9.11 36.87
N GLU A 953 35.45 -9.09 37.87
CA GLU A 953 36.77 -9.73 37.85
C GLU A 953 37.18 -10.23 39.25
N SER A 954 38.09 -11.19 39.29
CA SER A 954 38.71 -11.69 40.52
C SER A 954 40.24 -11.57 40.42
N LYS A 955 40.86 -10.94 41.42
CA LYS A 955 42.31 -10.74 41.52
C LYS A 955 42.90 -11.67 42.56
N ILE A 956 43.90 -12.44 42.17
CA ILE A 956 44.57 -13.44 43.00
C ILE A 956 46.05 -13.05 43.11
N ASN A 957 46.46 -12.62 44.30
CA ASN A 957 47.85 -12.37 44.63
C ASN A 957 48.41 -13.57 45.41
N SER A 958 49.57 -14.07 45.00
CA SER A 958 50.15 -15.31 45.50
C SER A 958 51.57 -15.09 45.98
N VAL A 959 51.92 -15.65 47.14
CA VAL A 959 53.29 -15.70 47.67
C VAL A 959 53.67 -17.15 47.90
N SER A 960 54.73 -17.61 47.25
CA SER A 960 55.17 -19.01 47.23
C SER A 960 56.54 -19.18 47.85
N VAL A 961 56.76 -20.33 48.48
CA VAL A 961 58.07 -20.84 48.91
C VAL A 961 58.21 -22.29 48.45
N GLY A 962 59.41 -22.69 48.04
CA GLY A 962 59.64 -24.06 47.56
C GLY A 962 61.07 -24.54 47.71
N LEU A 963 61.21 -25.86 47.80
CA LEU A 963 62.48 -26.58 47.82
C LEU A 963 62.52 -27.52 46.61
N TYR A 964 63.69 -27.66 45.99
CA TYR A 964 63.88 -28.51 44.82
C TYR A 964 65.25 -29.16 44.79
N GLY A 965 65.38 -30.24 44.04
CA GLY A 965 66.64 -30.93 43.84
C GLY A 965 66.67 -31.79 42.59
N SER A 966 67.86 -32.00 42.04
CA SER A 966 68.09 -32.85 40.86
C SER A 966 69.40 -33.63 40.99
N HIS A 967 69.45 -34.82 40.41
CA HIS A 967 70.62 -35.68 40.35
C HIS A 967 70.75 -36.29 38.94
N LEU A 968 71.96 -36.32 38.38
CA LEU A 968 72.29 -37.00 37.13
C LEU A 968 73.40 -38.02 37.39
N ASN A 969 73.14 -39.30 37.15
CA ASN A 969 74.15 -40.35 37.35
C ASN A 969 75.04 -40.55 36.12
N ASP A 970 76.06 -41.41 36.25
CA ASP A 970 77.00 -41.68 35.17
C ASP A 970 76.41 -42.53 34.02
N ALA A 971 75.26 -43.17 34.23
CA ALA A 971 74.49 -43.85 33.19
C ALA A 971 73.57 -42.89 32.40
N ASN A 972 73.74 -41.58 32.56
CA ASN A 972 72.94 -40.51 31.96
C ASN A 972 71.46 -40.55 32.36
N ILE A 973 71.13 -41.12 33.52
CA ILE A 973 69.77 -41.09 34.09
C ILE A 973 69.67 -39.89 35.03
N PHE A 974 68.66 -39.06 34.82
CA PHE A 974 68.36 -37.94 35.68
C PHE A 974 67.10 -38.18 36.50
N VAL A 975 67.11 -37.66 37.73
CA VAL A 975 65.94 -37.55 38.58
C VAL A 975 65.88 -36.14 39.15
N GLY A 976 64.69 -35.58 39.27
CA GLY A 976 64.53 -34.30 39.93
C GLY A 976 63.11 -34.09 40.41
N GLY A 977 62.95 -33.29 41.45
CA GLY A 977 61.64 -32.89 41.93
C GLY A 977 61.70 -31.71 42.89
N GLY A 978 60.53 -31.30 43.35
CA GLY A 978 60.40 -30.24 44.33
C GLY A 978 59.02 -30.21 44.99
N VAL A 979 58.95 -29.47 46.09
CA VAL A 979 57.72 -29.20 46.85
C VAL A 979 57.56 -27.70 47.03
N SER A 980 56.32 -27.23 47.10
CA SER A 980 55.96 -25.82 47.21
C SER A 980 54.76 -25.60 48.11
N TYR A 981 54.79 -24.50 48.86
CA TYR A 981 53.64 -23.97 49.58
C TYR A 981 53.38 -22.54 49.11
N THR A 982 52.13 -22.24 48.76
CA THR A 982 51.71 -20.92 48.30
C THR A 982 50.55 -20.42 49.14
N ASN A 983 50.65 -19.19 49.66
CA ASN A 983 49.50 -18.47 50.21
C ASN A 983 48.88 -17.58 49.13
N HIS A 984 47.56 -17.51 49.10
CA HIS A 984 46.77 -16.70 48.17
C HIS A 984 45.92 -15.69 48.92
N SER A 985 45.84 -14.47 48.37
CA SER A 985 44.87 -13.43 48.73
C SER A 985 44.01 -13.13 47.50
N VAL A 986 42.69 -13.27 47.63
CA VAL A 986 41.73 -13.14 46.53
C VAL A 986 40.77 -11.99 46.84
N THR A 987 40.65 -11.06 45.91
CA THR A 987 39.65 -9.98 45.95
C THR A 987 38.73 -10.11 44.75
N THR A 988 37.42 -10.04 44.97
CA THR A 988 36.39 -10.18 43.95
C THR A 988 35.58 -8.89 43.83
N ASP A 989 35.23 -8.52 42.60
CA ASP A 989 34.43 -7.34 42.28
C ASP A 989 33.47 -7.71 41.13
N ARG A 990 32.15 -7.67 41.35
CA ARG A 990 31.14 -7.97 40.31
C ARG A 990 29.90 -7.08 40.44
N THR A 991 29.15 -6.90 39.35
CA THR A 991 27.89 -6.13 39.35
C THR A 991 26.72 -7.05 39.06
N VAL A 992 25.65 -6.91 39.85
CA VAL A 992 24.37 -7.59 39.62
C VAL A 992 23.30 -6.58 39.27
N ALA A 993 22.33 -6.98 38.44
CA ALA A 993 21.25 -6.09 38.03
C ALA A 993 19.99 -6.85 37.58
N ALA A 994 18.84 -6.22 37.82
CA ALA A 994 17.52 -6.61 37.32
C ALA A 994 16.67 -5.35 37.17
N ARG A 995 16.03 -5.17 36.01
CA ARG A 995 15.26 -3.95 35.67
C ARG A 995 16.06 -2.66 35.99
N ASN A 996 15.50 -1.76 36.80
CA ASN A 996 16.11 -0.51 37.25
C ASN A 996 16.98 -0.67 38.53
N ALA A 997 17.18 -1.90 39.00
CA ALA A 997 18.04 -2.21 40.13
C ALA A 997 19.41 -2.72 39.71
N SER A 998 20.44 -2.17 40.34
CA SER A 998 21.84 -2.61 40.19
C SER A 998 22.57 -2.49 41.52
N ALA A 999 23.54 -3.37 41.76
CA ALA A 999 24.44 -3.33 42.91
C ALA A 999 25.85 -3.84 42.55
N ARG A 1000 26.88 -3.12 43.01
CA ARG A 1000 28.28 -3.55 42.93
C ARG A 1000 28.68 -4.32 44.18
N LEU A 1001 29.05 -5.58 43.99
CA LEU A 1001 29.38 -6.54 45.04
C LEU A 1001 30.90 -6.75 45.12
N SER A 1002 31.41 -6.84 46.34
CA SER A 1002 32.83 -7.02 46.63
C SER A 1002 33.05 -8.10 47.67
N GLY A 1003 34.08 -8.92 47.48
CA GLY A 1003 34.48 -9.96 48.44
C GLY A 1003 35.99 -10.04 48.63
N LYS A 1004 36.42 -10.55 49.78
CA LYS A 1004 37.82 -10.84 50.09
C LYS A 1004 37.93 -12.21 50.73
N THR A 1005 38.82 -13.05 50.22
CA THR A 1005 39.14 -14.34 50.82
C THR A 1005 40.63 -14.63 50.75
N SER A 1006 41.09 -15.58 51.55
CA SER A 1006 42.45 -16.10 51.55
C SER A 1006 42.43 -17.61 51.43
N GLY A 1007 43.57 -18.18 51.06
CA GLY A 1007 43.71 -19.62 50.97
C GLY A 1007 45.14 -20.03 50.73
N ASN A 1008 45.35 -21.32 50.49
CA ASN A 1008 46.66 -21.86 50.24
C ASN A 1008 46.65 -22.98 49.21
N THR A 1009 47.81 -23.23 48.63
CA THR A 1009 48.06 -24.37 47.75
C THR A 1009 49.32 -25.09 48.21
N PHE A 1010 49.20 -26.39 48.40
CA PHE A 1010 50.35 -27.29 48.51
C PHE A 1010 50.62 -27.94 47.16
N GLY A 1011 51.88 -28.00 46.75
CA GLY A 1011 52.23 -28.61 45.46
C GLY A 1011 53.52 -29.42 45.52
N ALA A 1012 53.61 -30.42 44.66
CA ALA A 1012 54.81 -31.21 44.45
C ALA A 1012 54.98 -31.57 42.96
N PHE A 1013 56.20 -31.78 42.51
CA PHE A 1013 56.48 -32.36 41.20
C PHE A 1013 57.72 -33.25 41.24
N GLY A 1014 57.78 -34.23 40.35
CA GLY A 1014 58.90 -35.14 40.20
C GLY A 1014 59.01 -35.65 38.78
N GLU A 1015 60.23 -35.88 38.30
CA GLU A 1015 60.53 -36.32 36.95
C GLU A 1015 61.78 -37.21 36.97
N ILE A 1016 61.71 -38.33 36.25
CA ILE A 1016 62.83 -39.23 35.98
C ILE A 1016 62.96 -39.42 34.46
N GLY A 1017 64.18 -39.43 33.95
CA GLY A 1017 64.43 -39.60 32.53
C GLY A 1017 65.84 -40.05 32.22
N LYS A 1018 66.10 -40.29 30.95
CA LYS A 1018 67.44 -40.69 30.48
C LYS A 1018 67.84 -39.80 29.33
N ARG A 1019 69.08 -39.31 29.36
CA ARG A 1019 69.65 -38.57 28.25
C ARG A 1019 70.26 -39.51 27.22
N LEU A 1020 69.90 -39.29 25.96
CA LEU A 1020 70.43 -39.98 24.80
C LEU A 1020 71.05 -38.95 23.86
N ASP A 1021 72.26 -39.21 23.36
CA ASP A 1021 72.83 -38.47 22.24
C ASP A 1021 72.50 -39.20 20.95
N VAL A 1022 71.74 -38.55 20.07
CA VAL A 1022 71.31 -39.10 18.78
C VAL A 1022 71.62 -38.08 17.70
N ALA A 1023 72.61 -38.38 16.84
CA ALA A 1023 73.01 -37.52 15.73
C ALA A 1023 73.31 -36.05 16.11
N GLY A 1024 73.91 -35.84 17.30
CA GLY A 1024 74.26 -34.52 17.82
C GLY A 1024 73.10 -33.77 18.49
N PHE A 1025 71.96 -34.44 18.72
CA PHE A 1025 70.87 -33.95 19.56
C PHE A 1025 70.85 -34.68 20.90
N ASN A 1026 70.70 -33.91 21.98
CA ASN A 1026 70.34 -34.44 23.28
C ASN A 1026 68.83 -34.69 23.31
N VAL A 1027 68.45 -35.96 23.36
CA VAL A 1027 67.07 -36.44 23.47
C VAL A 1027 66.86 -36.96 24.89
N ASP A 1028 66.03 -36.27 25.66
CA ASP A 1028 65.76 -36.53 27.07
C ASP A 1028 64.28 -36.97 27.24
N PRO A 1029 63.93 -38.25 26.98
CA PRO A 1029 62.64 -38.81 27.37
C PRO A 1029 62.50 -38.87 28.89
N SER A 1030 61.30 -38.59 29.39
CA SER A 1030 61.00 -38.56 30.82
C SER A 1030 59.57 -38.97 31.17
N VAL A 1031 59.43 -39.46 32.39
CA VAL A 1031 58.16 -39.74 33.05
C VAL A 1031 58.15 -38.99 34.38
N GLY A 1032 57.02 -38.38 34.72
CA GLY A 1032 56.91 -37.59 35.94
C GLY A 1032 55.51 -37.52 36.50
N VAL A 1033 55.40 -36.84 37.64
CA VAL A 1033 54.16 -36.54 38.33
C VAL A 1033 54.12 -35.07 38.75
N ARG A 1034 52.93 -34.47 38.75
CA ARG A 1034 52.69 -33.12 39.26
C ARG A 1034 51.43 -33.11 40.10
N LEU A 1035 51.54 -32.59 41.32
CA LEU A 1035 50.47 -32.52 42.31
C LEU A 1035 50.27 -31.07 42.73
N ALA A 1036 49.01 -30.65 42.84
CA ALA A 1036 48.64 -29.37 43.44
C ALA A 1036 47.28 -29.50 44.14
N SER A 1037 47.21 -29.13 45.42
CA SER A 1037 45.96 -29.12 46.19
C SER A 1037 45.73 -27.73 46.76
N THR A 1038 44.66 -27.09 46.32
CA THR A 1038 44.30 -25.71 46.62
C THR A 1038 43.03 -25.66 47.45
N ARG A 1039 43.01 -24.81 48.47
CA ARG A 1039 41.82 -24.51 49.27
C ARG A 1039 41.71 -23.00 49.52
N LEU A 1040 40.57 -22.42 49.14
CA LEU A 1040 40.18 -21.04 49.45
C LEU A 1040 39.07 -21.05 50.51
N ASN A 1041 39.14 -20.11 51.45
CA ASN A 1041 38.16 -19.97 52.52
C ASN A 1041 36.81 -19.44 51.99
N ALA A 1042 35.72 -19.77 52.69
CA ALA A 1042 34.42 -19.13 52.46
C ALA A 1042 34.48 -17.64 52.80
N PHE A 1043 33.66 -16.83 52.15
CA PHE A 1043 33.56 -15.39 52.42
C PHE A 1043 32.18 -14.84 52.06
N ASP A 1044 31.89 -13.67 52.59
CA ASP A 1044 30.64 -12.95 52.38
C ASP A 1044 30.89 -11.76 51.44
N GLU A 1045 30.05 -11.58 50.42
CA GLU A 1045 30.10 -10.41 49.55
C GLU A 1045 29.31 -9.24 50.16
N THR A 1046 29.88 -8.03 50.06
CA THR A 1046 29.26 -6.80 50.52
C THR A 1046 28.86 -5.90 49.35
N ASN A 1047 27.74 -5.19 49.49
CA ASN A 1047 27.32 -4.15 48.54
C ASN A 1047 28.15 -2.87 48.77
N ARG A 1048 28.80 -2.37 47.72
CA ARG A 1048 29.59 -1.13 47.78
C ARG A 1048 28.76 0.13 47.53
N ASP A 1049 27.60 0.01 46.90
CA ASP A 1049 26.80 1.16 46.46
C ASP A 1049 25.79 1.63 47.52
N GLY A 1050 25.70 0.97 48.68
CA GLY A 1050 24.82 1.38 49.78
C GLY A 1050 24.44 0.26 50.74
N ALA A 1051 23.41 0.50 51.56
CA ALA A 1051 22.85 -0.51 52.46
C ALA A 1051 21.95 -1.50 51.69
N GLY A 1052 22.10 -2.81 51.93
CA GLY A 1052 21.30 -3.86 51.32
C GLY A 1052 22.07 -5.17 51.12
N ASN A 1053 21.34 -6.28 50.96
CA ASN A 1053 21.89 -7.64 50.92
C ASN A 1053 21.81 -8.28 49.51
N ASP A 1054 22.28 -7.58 48.47
CA ASP A 1054 22.35 -8.10 47.09
C ASP A 1054 23.51 -9.09 46.85
N GLY A 1055 24.37 -9.30 47.87
CA GLY A 1055 25.54 -10.17 47.82
C GLY A 1055 25.23 -11.66 47.97
N LEU A 1056 26.28 -12.48 47.89
CA LEU A 1056 26.23 -13.90 48.23
C LEU A 1056 27.05 -14.20 49.48
N LYS A 1057 26.63 -15.24 50.21
CA LYS A 1057 27.54 -16.02 51.05
C LYS A 1057 28.21 -17.07 50.16
N VAL A 1058 29.50 -16.90 49.92
CA VAL A 1058 30.28 -17.72 48.99
C VAL A 1058 30.98 -18.83 49.78
N GLY A 1059 30.70 -20.08 49.42
CA GLY A 1059 31.28 -21.25 50.08
C GLY A 1059 32.78 -21.40 49.83
N ALA A 1060 33.43 -22.23 50.65
CA ALA A 1060 34.83 -22.56 50.47
C ALA A 1060 35.04 -23.32 49.15
N GLN A 1061 36.16 -23.05 48.48
CA GLN A 1061 36.50 -23.69 47.21
C GLN A 1061 37.71 -24.60 47.39
N SER A 1062 37.64 -25.82 46.85
CA SER A 1062 38.77 -26.74 46.86
C SER A 1062 39.00 -27.32 45.47
N GLN A 1063 40.25 -27.35 45.05
CA GLN A 1063 40.68 -27.90 43.76
C GLN A 1063 41.94 -28.73 43.96
N THR A 1064 41.89 -30.01 43.57
CA THR A 1064 43.05 -30.90 43.60
C THR A 1064 43.36 -31.36 42.18
N SER A 1065 44.61 -31.21 41.78
CA SER A 1065 45.18 -31.66 40.52
C SER A 1065 46.26 -32.69 40.82
N ALA A 1066 46.19 -33.82 40.12
CA ALA A 1066 47.18 -34.87 40.14
C ALA A 1066 47.40 -35.34 38.70
N ARG A 1067 48.60 -35.13 38.18
CA ARG A 1067 48.94 -35.39 36.78
C ARG A 1067 50.11 -36.32 36.64
N SER A 1068 49.99 -37.33 35.78
CA SER A 1068 51.14 -38.02 35.20
C SER A 1068 51.65 -37.25 34.00
N VAL A 1069 52.96 -37.19 33.80
CA VAL A 1069 53.60 -36.45 32.72
C VAL A 1069 54.47 -37.41 31.92
N LEU A 1070 54.27 -37.50 30.61
CA LEU A 1070 55.15 -38.18 29.66
C LEU A 1070 55.77 -37.12 28.78
N GLY A 1071 57.09 -36.92 28.91
CA GLY A 1071 57.80 -35.83 28.26
C GLY A 1071 58.92 -36.31 27.36
N VAL A 1072 59.25 -35.51 26.35
CA VAL A 1072 60.53 -35.58 25.64
C VAL A 1072 61.08 -34.17 25.48
N ARG A 1073 62.34 -33.98 25.83
CA ARG A 1073 63.08 -32.75 25.55
C ARG A 1073 64.16 -33.00 24.51
N LEU A 1074 64.20 -32.14 23.51
CA LEU A 1074 65.19 -32.09 22.44
C LEU A 1074 66.02 -30.83 22.63
N SER A 1075 67.34 -30.96 22.60
CA SER A 1075 68.24 -29.79 22.64
C SER A 1075 69.51 -30.06 21.86
N ARG A 1076 70.13 -29.00 21.35
CA ARG A 1076 71.38 -29.10 20.60
C ARG A 1076 72.19 -27.83 20.75
N ASP A 1077 73.49 -27.98 20.95
CA ASP A 1077 74.41 -26.85 20.92
C ASP A 1077 74.61 -26.46 19.44
N VAL A 1078 74.16 -25.26 19.05
CA VAL A 1078 74.16 -24.82 17.64
C VAL A 1078 75.23 -23.78 17.33
N ILE A 1079 75.67 -23.02 18.34
CA ILE A 1079 76.73 -22.01 18.21
C ILE A 1079 77.64 -22.12 19.44
N ASN A 1080 78.94 -22.29 19.19
CA ASN A 1080 80.00 -22.18 20.18
C ASN A 1080 80.84 -20.95 19.84
N PHE A 1081 81.06 -20.06 20.81
CA PHE A 1081 81.88 -18.86 20.65
C PHE A 1081 82.87 -18.75 21.81
N ASP A 1082 83.87 -17.89 21.69
CA ASP A 1082 84.86 -17.71 22.75
C ASP A 1082 84.18 -17.22 24.04
N GLY A 1083 84.18 -18.08 25.05
CA GLY A 1083 83.51 -17.84 26.32
C GLY A 1083 82.04 -18.28 26.42
N GLY A 1084 81.42 -18.98 25.46
CA GLY A 1084 80.02 -19.38 25.61
C GLY A 1084 79.40 -20.26 24.53
N LYS A 1085 78.12 -20.62 24.72
CA LYS A 1085 77.34 -21.44 23.78
C LYS A 1085 75.85 -21.09 23.74
N VAL A 1086 75.20 -21.39 22.61
CA VAL A 1086 73.75 -21.22 22.38
C VAL A 1086 73.10 -22.59 22.17
N THR A 1087 72.05 -22.85 22.95
CA THR A 1087 71.34 -24.15 22.98
C THR A 1087 69.83 -23.93 22.80
N PRO A 1088 69.27 -24.02 21.56
CA PRO A 1088 67.84 -24.15 21.38
C PRO A 1088 67.32 -25.44 22.03
N MET A 1089 66.11 -25.36 22.59
CA MET A 1089 65.41 -26.47 23.21
C MET A 1089 63.93 -26.50 22.85
N LEU A 1090 63.42 -27.71 22.64
CA LEU A 1090 62.01 -28.01 22.49
C LEU A 1090 61.64 -29.11 23.48
N ARG A 1091 60.61 -28.88 24.31
CA ARG A 1091 60.00 -29.91 25.13
C ARG A 1091 58.57 -30.14 24.67
N LEU A 1092 58.21 -31.39 24.48
CA LEU A 1092 56.85 -31.82 24.25
C LEU A 1092 56.44 -32.71 25.41
N ALA A 1093 55.25 -32.49 25.98
CA ALA A 1093 54.72 -33.38 27.00
C ALA A 1093 53.23 -33.67 26.84
N TYR A 1094 52.85 -34.88 27.20
CA TYR A 1094 51.48 -35.31 27.42
C TYR A 1094 51.25 -35.46 28.92
N GLU A 1095 50.21 -34.83 29.45
CA GLU A 1095 49.81 -34.95 30.85
C GLU A 1095 48.39 -35.50 30.94
N HIS A 1096 48.15 -36.41 31.89
CA HIS A 1096 46.80 -36.92 32.18
C HIS A 1096 46.38 -36.51 33.59
N GLU A 1097 45.24 -35.83 33.72
CA GLU A 1097 44.66 -35.33 34.97
C GLU A 1097 43.72 -36.35 35.63
N PHE A 1098 44.10 -36.81 36.81
CA PHE A 1098 43.32 -37.73 37.64
C PHE A 1098 42.36 -37.01 38.61
N GLY A 1099 42.54 -35.71 38.86
CA GLY A 1099 41.68 -34.90 39.72
C GLY A 1099 40.31 -34.56 39.11
N ASN A 1100 39.50 -33.79 39.83
CA ASN A 1100 38.21 -33.33 39.32
C ASN A 1100 38.44 -32.25 38.23
N THR A 1101 37.85 -32.43 37.05
CA THR A 1101 38.02 -31.51 35.91
C THR A 1101 36.93 -30.46 35.80
N GLN A 1102 35.94 -30.47 36.69
CA GLN A 1102 34.90 -29.45 36.76
C GLN A 1102 34.90 -28.80 38.14
N THR A 1103 35.07 -27.48 38.16
CA THR A 1103 34.97 -26.71 39.40
C THR A 1103 33.52 -26.57 39.83
N SER A 1104 33.30 -26.50 41.14
CA SER A 1104 31.99 -26.36 41.76
C SER A 1104 32.08 -25.41 42.93
N LEU A 1105 31.05 -24.58 43.12
CA LEU A 1105 30.98 -23.58 44.17
C LEU A 1105 29.56 -23.55 44.75
N THR A 1106 29.43 -23.78 46.05
CA THR A 1106 28.14 -23.69 46.76
C THR A 1106 27.97 -22.29 47.33
N ASN A 1107 26.91 -21.60 46.91
CA ASN A 1107 26.57 -20.24 47.30
C ASN A 1107 25.19 -20.20 47.97
N SER A 1108 24.91 -19.15 48.73
CA SER A 1108 23.54 -18.81 49.14
C SER A 1108 23.29 -17.31 49.04
N LEU A 1109 22.13 -16.91 48.54
CA LEU A 1109 21.64 -15.54 48.67
C LEU A 1109 21.35 -15.25 50.15
N TYR A 1110 21.57 -14.01 50.60
CA TYR A 1110 21.30 -13.63 51.99
C TYR A 1110 19.84 -13.90 52.35
N GLY A 1111 19.60 -14.59 53.47
CA GLY A 1111 18.27 -14.93 53.96
C GLY A 1111 17.51 -16.00 53.17
N ALA A 1112 18.04 -16.48 52.03
CA ALA A 1112 17.37 -17.48 51.21
C ALA A 1112 17.26 -18.84 51.94
N PRO A 1113 16.18 -19.60 51.69
CA PRO A 1113 15.90 -20.85 52.41
C PRO A 1113 16.87 -21.98 52.06
N ARG A 1114 17.53 -21.91 50.90
CA ARG A 1114 18.39 -22.98 50.37
C ARG A 1114 19.69 -22.42 49.81
N ALA A 1115 20.80 -23.12 50.03
CA ALA A 1115 22.01 -22.93 49.27
C ALA A 1115 21.89 -23.60 47.88
N PHE A 1116 22.67 -23.14 46.92
CA PHE A 1116 22.68 -23.67 45.56
C PHE A 1116 24.11 -23.84 45.05
N ASN A 1117 24.29 -24.77 44.10
CA ASN A 1117 25.59 -25.11 43.58
C ASN A 1117 25.76 -24.60 42.15
N VAL A 1118 26.90 -23.96 41.91
CA VAL A 1118 27.28 -23.35 40.65
C VAL A 1118 28.47 -24.12 40.08
N LYS A 1119 28.38 -24.49 38.80
CA LYS A 1119 29.41 -25.29 38.13
C LYS A 1119 30.16 -24.45 37.10
N GLY A 1120 31.47 -24.63 37.07
CA GLY A 1120 32.33 -24.11 36.00
C GLY A 1120 32.34 -25.01 34.77
N ALA A 1121 33.06 -24.60 33.75
CA ALA A 1121 33.24 -25.39 32.53
C ALA A 1121 33.92 -26.72 32.86
N LYS A 1122 33.42 -27.82 32.29
CA LYS A 1122 34.08 -29.13 32.41
C LYS A 1122 35.28 -29.19 31.47
N LEU A 1123 36.49 -29.29 32.03
CA LEU A 1123 37.73 -29.33 31.26
C LEU A 1123 38.13 -30.78 30.93
N GLY A 1124 38.92 -30.94 29.86
CA GLY A 1124 39.50 -32.21 29.45
C GLY A 1124 40.55 -32.72 30.44
N ARG A 1125 40.71 -34.05 30.51
CA ARG A 1125 41.75 -34.68 31.34
C ARG A 1125 43.12 -34.65 30.70
N ASP A 1126 43.17 -34.73 29.38
CA ASP A 1126 44.40 -34.85 28.61
C ASP A 1126 44.94 -33.47 28.22
N VAL A 1127 46.18 -33.19 28.60
CA VAL A 1127 46.85 -31.92 28.38
C VAL A 1127 48.08 -32.14 27.51
N PHE A 1128 48.19 -31.41 26.41
CA PHE A 1128 49.37 -31.39 25.56
C PHE A 1128 50.12 -30.08 25.77
N THR A 1129 51.41 -30.17 26.08
CA THR A 1129 52.26 -29.01 26.30
C THR A 1129 53.43 -29.00 25.32
N ALA A 1130 53.79 -27.81 24.87
CA ALA A 1130 54.96 -27.54 24.06
C ALA A 1130 55.70 -26.33 24.61
N ASP A 1131 56.95 -26.53 25.03
CA ASP A 1131 57.85 -25.48 25.49
C ASP A 1131 58.97 -25.29 24.46
N LEU A 1132 59.10 -24.09 23.92
CA LEU A 1132 60.17 -23.72 22.98
C LEU A 1132 61.01 -22.62 23.61
N GLY A 1133 62.33 -22.79 23.64
CA GLY A 1133 63.22 -21.78 24.20
C GLY A 1133 64.65 -21.87 23.73
N VAL A 1134 65.46 -20.90 24.13
CA VAL A 1134 66.88 -20.82 23.84
C VAL A 1134 67.63 -20.53 25.14
N ASP A 1135 68.61 -21.37 25.45
CA ASP A 1135 69.58 -21.17 26.53
C ASP A 1135 70.87 -20.55 25.97
N LEU A 1136 71.28 -19.44 26.56
CA LEU A 1136 72.53 -18.73 26.25
C LEU A 1136 73.47 -18.81 27.46
N GLN A 1137 74.63 -19.44 27.27
CA GLN A 1137 75.70 -19.47 28.26
C GLN A 1137 76.78 -18.43 27.95
N LEU A 1138 77.08 -17.55 28.90
CA LEU A 1138 78.04 -16.45 28.79
C LEU A 1138 79.13 -16.55 29.87
N LYS A 1139 80.39 -16.50 29.43
CA LYS A 1139 81.61 -16.56 30.24
C LYS A 1139 81.62 -17.72 31.25
N LYS A 1140 80.90 -18.81 30.94
CA LYS A 1140 80.66 -20.00 31.80
C LYS A 1140 79.96 -19.71 33.17
N ARG A 1141 79.72 -18.45 33.53
CA ARG A 1141 79.14 -18.02 34.82
C ARG A 1141 77.68 -17.61 34.74
N LEU A 1142 77.25 -17.00 33.63
CA LEU A 1142 75.88 -16.54 33.42
C LEU A 1142 75.17 -17.44 32.41
N ASN A 1143 73.97 -17.93 32.75
CA ASN A 1143 73.07 -18.61 31.80
C ASN A 1143 71.76 -17.84 31.74
N VAL A 1144 71.28 -17.55 30.53
CA VAL A 1144 69.99 -16.87 30.30
C VAL A 1144 69.12 -17.77 29.43
N HIS A 1145 67.90 -18.01 29.87
CA HIS A 1145 66.88 -18.75 29.14
C HIS A 1145 65.77 -17.79 28.70
N VAL A 1146 65.38 -17.84 27.44
CA VAL A 1146 64.17 -17.17 26.94
C VAL A 1146 63.31 -18.21 26.23
N GLY A 1147 62.03 -18.28 26.58
CA GLY A 1147 61.15 -19.29 26.01
C GLY A 1147 59.67 -18.96 26.11
N GLY A 1148 58.88 -19.65 25.29
CA GLY A 1148 57.43 -19.65 25.28
C GLY A 1148 56.87 -21.04 25.54
N ASN A 1149 55.71 -21.10 26.18
CA ASN A 1149 55.01 -22.34 26.45
C ASN A 1149 53.56 -22.27 25.96
N VAL A 1150 53.11 -23.35 25.33
CA VAL A 1150 51.72 -23.57 24.94
C VAL A 1150 51.21 -24.80 25.68
N SER A 1151 49.98 -24.72 26.21
CA SER A 1151 49.29 -25.85 26.84
C SER A 1151 47.86 -25.90 26.31
N VAL A 1152 47.41 -27.06 25.84
CA VAL A 1152 46.06 -27.25 25.31
C VAL A 1152 45.45 -28.50 25.91
N ARG A 1153 44.20 -28.39 26.35
CA ARG A 1153 43.30 -29.50 26.65
C ARG A 1153 41.91 -29.17 26.12
N GLN A 1154 41.01 -30.15 26.08
CA GLN A 1154 39.62 -29.86 25.75
C GLN A 1154 39.07 -28.79 26.70
N GLY A 1155 38.57 -27.69 26.13
CA GLY A 1155 38.00 -26.57 26.87
C GLY A 1155 38.99 -25.59 27.52
N GLU A 1156 40.31 -25.74 27.34
CA GLU A 1156 41.29 -24.78 27.83
C GLU A 1156 42.50 -24.66 26.90
N SER A 1157 42.91 -23.42 26.63
CA SER A 1157 44.17 -23.12 25.94
C SER A 1157 44.93 -22.06 26.72
N ALA A 1158 46.20 -22.31 27.00
CA ALA A 1158 47.11 -21.39 27.65
C ALA A 1158 48.33 -21.11 26.77
N LEU A 1159 48.72 -19.83 26.73
CA LEU A 1159 49.94 -19.36 26.08
C LEU A 1159 50.70 -18.49 27.09
N GLY A 1160 51.98 -18.77 27.26
CA GLY A 1160 52.87 -18.02 28.14
C GLY A 1160 54.24 -17.82 27.54
N GLY A 1161 54.97 -16.85 28.08
CA GLY A 1161 56.35 -16.56 27.75
C GLY A 1161 57.11 -16.07 28.96
N GLY A 1162 58.40 -16.35 29.01
CA GLY A 1162 59.22 -15.99 30.15
C GLY A 1162 60.70 -15.89 29.86
N ILE A 1163 61.40 -15.29 30.82
CA ILE A 1163 62.85 -15.16 30.86
C ILE A 1163 63.34 -15.67 32.21
N SER A 1164 64.43 -16.43 32.20
CA SER A 1164 65.16 -16.76 33.43
C SER A 1164 66.65 -16.51 33.26
N ALA A 1165 67.31 -16.16 34.36
CA ALA A 1165 68.74 -15.92 34.40
C ALA A 1165 69.34 -16.59 35.63
N LYS A 1166 70.53 -17.17 35.46
CA LYS A 1166 71.30 -17.86 36.50
C LYS A 1166 72.73 -17.36 36.50
N TYR A 1167 73.21 -16.94 37.66
CA TYR A 1167 74.61 -16.56 37.87
C TYR A 1167 75.28 -17.53 38.86
N ARG A 1168 76.43 -18.09 38.47
CA ARG A 1168 77.31 -18.91 39.32
C ARG A 1168 78.34 -18.02 39.99
N PHE A 1169 78.42 -18.07 41.31
CA PHE A 1169 79.35 -17.27 42.13
C PHE A 1169 80.75 -17.88 42.19
#